data_AF-A0AAX3ZTM2-F1
#
_entry.id   AF-A0AAX3ZTM2-F1
#
_cell.length_a   1.000
_cell.length_b   1.000
_cell.length_c   1.000
_cell.angle_alpha   90.00
_cell.angle_beta   90.00
_cell.angle_gamma   90.00
#
_symmetry.space_group_name_H-M   'P 1'
#
loop_
_entity.id
_entity.type
_entity.pdbx_description
1 polymer ?
#
loop_
_entity_poly.entity_id
_entity_poly.type
_entity_poly.pdbx_seq_one_letter_code
_entity_poly.pdbx_strand_id
1 'polypeptide(L)'
;MADAVRAAGAQAGIDPAVLRRTRATLITAGSAGAAGRLAAALRLTGATISLDTRETPTLLALHLAAQALRAGDTSYAVVGAELPDGNCALILARQSAATAEGAVPQAIVRTTTADRTTTADHAPAPDDHGSPAREAPHATRTLSPGITQAPAEGFPGLLATLHDDTPLRPTAVTEHGSDATTVLVLLDQPQDAAPAAPLPWVVSAPHTRALRATAATLAVHLDTTPAAPADVAHTLLTARPDRHRAAVVGADRATLTDGLRALATGGDAPHLVHGTATGSPRPVFVFPGQGSQWPGMAAELLEISEPFHDSVHACSDALAEFVDWSVLDVLRQAPDAPPLRRVDVLQPTLWATMVSLAEVWRSYGVEPAAVVGHCYGEIAAAQVAGALDMRDAARLLAHRSRAWLRLVGKGTVISVATSGQDITRRMAAWPDSVELAALNGPRSVALAGPPDVLDGIVNDLTDQGIHAKRIPGVDTVGHCSQVEVLRDHLLDVLRPVSPRPAAVPFYSTVDGTERDTTTLDTDYWYLNTRSQVRFHQAVRNLLAAGHRSFVEVSPHPLLGASIEDTAAEFGLDDVAAVGTLRRGQGGTRRVLTSVAEAYVHGIDIDFTPAFTGTTPNRIDLPTVEDHGIEGHGDDGGETWTDRVRTLPDEQREEALLDLVCRTVAAVLEADPAGTADAVAPDTAFKEMGLGSLSAVRLRNGLREATGAHLPATIAYDHPTPAALARHLAMTLFDATGAAPAVPAPSRDDEPIDAETAVLTALERADEALERLRAPHARTPRQETGRRIDELLRSLTDKARRMRQADAVDDVDDPATDRFAAATDDEMFELLEKRFGIS
;
A
#
# COMPACT_ATOMS: atom_id res chain seq x y z
N MET A 1 -52.17 -1.70 5.80
CA MET A 1 -50.98 -0.85 5.58
C MET A 1 -49.66 -1.62 5.53
N ALA A 2 -49.25 -2.37 6.56
CA ALA A 2 -47.95 -3.07 6.59
C ALA A 2 -47.74 -4.14 5.50
N ASP A 3 -48.80 -4.78 4.99
CA ASP A 3 -48.71 -5.70 3.86
C ASP A 3 -48.57 -4.98 2.51
N ALA A 4 -49.13 -3.78 2.38
CA ALA A 4 -48.99 -2.96 1.16
C ALA A 4 -47.63 -2.25 1.08
N VAL A 5 -47.08 -1.80 2.20
CA VAL A 5 -45.70 -1.31 2.29
C VAL A 5 -44.70 -2.41 1.90
N ARG A 6 -44.96 -3.66 2.30
CA ARG A 6 -44.16 -4.84 1.92
C ARG A 6 -44.18 -5.12 0.41
N ALA A 7 -45.37 -5.13 -0.18
CA ALA A 7 -45.53 -5.37 -1.61
C ALA A 7 -44.93 -4.26 -2.47
N ALA A 8 -45.05 -3.00 -2.04
CA ALA A 8 -44.46 -1.84 -2.72
C ALA A 8 -42.93 -1.80 -2.60
N GLY A 9 -42.38 -2.07 -1.41
CA GLY A 9 -40.93 -2.11 -1.19
C GLY A 9 -40.23 -3.21 -1.98
N ALA A 10 -40.83 -4.41 -2.06
CA ALA A 10 -40.28 -5.52 -2.84
C ALA A 10 -40.21 -5.23 -4.35
N GLN A 11 -41.14 -4.43 -4.91
CA GLN A 11 -41.12 -4.04 -6.33
C GLN A 11 -40.23 -2.82 -6.61
N ALA A 12 -39.96 -1.99 -5.59
CA ALA A 12 -39.03 -0.87 -5.67
C ALA A 12 -37.56 -1.26 -5.38
N GLY A 13 -37.28 -2.55 -5.14
CA GLY A 13 -35.93 -3.08 -4.89
C GLY A 13 -35.43 -2.97 -3.44
N ILE A 14 -36.34 -2.79 -2.46
CA ILE A 14 -36.02 -2.64 -1.04
C ILE A 14 -35.98 -4.01 -0.34
N ASP A 15 -34.99 -4.23 0.54
CA ASP A 15 -34.74 -5.51 1.23
C ASP A 15 -35.96 -6.03 2.04
N PRO A 16 -36.45 -7.26 1.76
CA PRO A 16 -37.53 -7.92 2.50
C PRO A 16 -37.33 -8.09 4.01
N ALA A 17 -36.09 -8.13 4.50
CA ALA A 17 -35.76 -8.29 5.93
C ALA A 17 -36.10 -7.03 6.74
N VAL A 18 -35.94 -5.85 6.13
CA VAL A 18 -36.32 -4.54 6.71
C VAL A 18 -37.83 -4.45 6.90
N LEU A 19 -38.59 -5.01 5.96
CA LEU A 19 -40.05 -4.92 5.91
C LEU A 19 -40.80 -5.89 6.86
N ARG A 20 -40.12 -6.89 7.44
CA ARG A 20 -40.74 -7.85 8.40
C ARG A 20 -40.93 -7.28 9.81
N ARG A 21 -40.20 -6.23 10.19
CA ARG A 21 -40.23 -5.64 11.55
C ARG A 21 -41.37 -4.63 11.77
N THR A 22 -42.10 -4.25 10.73
CA THR A 22 -43.10 -3.16 10.74
C THR A 22 -44.44 -3.50 11.41
N ARG A 23 -44.69 -4.77 11.78
CA ARG A 23 -45.98 -5.22 12.34
C ARG A 23 -46.23 -4.73 13.77
N ALA A 24 -45.20 -4.38 14.53
CA ALA A 24 -45.30 -4.09 15.97
C ALA A 24 -45.63 -2.62 16.32
N THR A 25 -45.43 -1.67 15.39
CA THR A 25 -45.42 -0.23 15.72
C THR A 25 -46.70 0.52 15.33
N LEU A 26 -47.58 -0.10 14.54
CA LEU A 26 -48.75 0.58 13.93
C LEU A 26 -50.06 0.49 14.75
N ILE A 27 -50.04 -0.12 15.94
CA ILE A 27 -51.25 -0.32 16.77
C ILE A 27 -51.39 0.77 17.87
N THR A 28 -50.39 1.63 18.10
CA THR A 28 -50.32 2.42 19.36
C THR A 28 -49.91 3.89 19.26
N ALA A 29 -50.16 4.63 18.17
CA ALA A 29 -49.71 6.04 18.10
C ALA A 29 -50.69 7.00 17.42
N GLY A 30 -51.10 8.05 18.15
CA GLY A 30 -51.78 9.23 17.61
C GLY A 30 -50.90 10.06 16.66
N SER A 31 -51.57 10.98 15.95
CA SER A 31 -51.16 11.69 14.74
C SER A 31 -49.77 12.34 14.72
N ALA A 32 -49.23 12.79 15.86
CA ALA A 32 -47.92 13.47 15.90
C ALA A 32 -46.71 12.51 15.96
N GLY A 33 -46.90 11.25 16.34
CA GLY A 33 -45.80 10.30 16.53
C GLY A 33 -45.62 9.28 15.40
N ALA A 34 -46.43 9.35 14.34
CA ALA A 34 -46.43 8.37 13.27
C ALA A 34 -45.20 8.52 12.36
N ALA A 35 -44.82 9.75 12.00
CA ALA A 35 -43.76 10.03 11.04
C ALA A 35 -42.36 9.62 11.55
N GLY A 36 -42.00 10.06 12.77
CA GLY A 36 -40.73 9.68 13.39
C GLY A 36 -40.61 8.18 13.69
N ARG A 37 -41.73 7.52 14.00
CA ARG A 37 -41.77 6.06 14.20
C ARG A 37 -41.73 5.28 12.88
N LEU A 38 -42.29 5.82 11.80
CA LEU A 38 -42.15 5.24 10.45
C LEU A 38 -40.69 5.34 9.98
N ALA A 39 -40.07 6.51 10.14
CA ALA A 39 -38.66 6.73 9.82
C ALA A 39 -37.75 5.79 10.61
N ALA A 40 -37.96 5.67 11.93
CA ALA A 40 -37.21 4.74 12.78
C ALA A 40 -37.46 3.26 12.42
N ALA A 41 -38.71 2.87 12.12
CA ALA A 41 -39.07 1.50 11.77
C ALA A 41 -38.51 1.06 10.40
N LEU A 42 -38.38 2.00 9.46
CA LEU A 42 -37.79 1.78 8.15
C LEU A 42 -36.27 2.06 8.12
N ARG A 43 -35.67 2.45 9.26
CA ARG A 43 -34.26 2.84 9.42
C ARG A 43 -33.82 3.94 8.44
N LEU A 44 -34.71 4.89 8.18
CA LEU A 44 -34.48 6.01 7.27
C LEU A 44 -33.79 7.16 8.02
N THR A 45 -32.83 7.82 7.38
CA THR A 45 -32.15 9.02 7.89
C THR A 45 -32.50 10.23 7.02
N GLY A 46 -32.97 11.32 7.62
CA GLY A 46 -33.39 12.53 6.90
C GLY A 46 -34.43 13.36 7.66
N ALA A 47 -34.74 14.56 7.15
CA ALA A 47 -35.77 15.41 7.74
C ALA A 47 -37.16 14.80 7.56
N THR A 48 -37.91 14.64 8.66
CA THR A 48 -39.25 14.05 8.66
C THR A 48 -40.27 15.12 9.06
N ILE A 49 -41.31 15.33 8.25
CA ILE A 49 -42.29 16.40 8.46
C ILE A 49 -43.71 15.80 8.49
N SER A 50 -44.40 15.96 9.62
CA SER A 50 -45.85 15.70 9.70
C SER A 50 -46.61 16.96 9.31
N LEU A 51 -47.56 16.85 8.38
CA LEU A 51 -48.37 17.98 7.91
C LEU A 51 -49.83 17.75 8.32
N ASP A 52 -50.33 18.59 9.21
CA ASP A 52 -51.73 18.61 9.64
C ASP A 52 -52.38 19.88 9.07
N THR A 53 -53.17 19.75 8.01
CA THR A 53 -53.90 20.88 7.41
C THR A 53 -55.35 20.47 7.20
N ARG A 54 -56.29 21.31 7.59
CA ARG A 54 -57.72 20.93 7.73
C ARG A 54 -58.45 20.54 6.45
N GLU A 55 -58.01 20.96 5.26
CA GLU A 55 -58.82 20.77 4.05
C GLU A 55 -58.13 20.14 2.84
N THR A 56 -56.78 20.11 2.74
CA THR A 56 -56.13 19.42 1.59
C THR A 56 -54.65 19.02 1.80
N PRO A 57 -54.31 18.32 2.89
CA PRO A 57 -52.91 18.06 3.28
C PRO A 57 -52.16 17.15 2.28
N THR A 58 -52.86 16.24 1.61
CA THR A 58 -52.28 15.29 0.65
C THR A 58 -51.74 15.96 -0.62
N LEU A 59 -52.41 16.99 -1.13
CA LEU A 59 -51.98 17.70 -2.34
C LEU A 59 -50.78 18.61 -2.06
N LEU A 60 -50.75 19.27 -0.91
CA LEU A 60 -49.60 20.06 -0.46
C LEU A 60 -48.37 19.17 -0.24
N ALA A 61 -48.55 18.03 0.44
CA ALA A 61 -47.49 17.06 0.66
C ALA A 61 -46.93 16.50 -0.67
N LEU A 62 -47.80 16.20 -1.63
CA LEU A 62 -47.41 15.75 -2.96
C LEU A 62 -46.69 16.85 -3.76
N HIS A 63 -47.12 18.11 -3.61
CA HIS A 63 -46.47 19.26 -4.25
C HIS A 63 -45.05 19.47 -3.73
N LEU A 64 -44.86 19.46 -2.41
CA LEU A 64 -43.55 19.60 -1.76
C LEU A 64 -42.62 18.43 -2.11
N ALA A 65 -43.14 17.19 -2.11
CA ALA A 65 -42.39 16.01 -2.55
C ALA A 65 -41.90 16.16 -4.00
N ALA A 66 -42.78 16.62 -4.90
CA ALA A 66 -42.46 16.76 -6.31
C ALA A 66 -41.53 17.95 -6.58
N GLN A 67 -41.59 19.04 -5.80
CA GLN A 67 -40.63 20.13 -5.87
C GLN A 67 -39.25 19.69 -5.41
N ALA A 68 -39.14 19.01 -4.25
CA ALA A 68 -37.86 18.51 -3.74
C ALA A 68 -37.19 17.52 -4.72
N LEU A 69 -37.97 16.60 -5.30
CA LEU A 69 -37.49 15.66 -6.33
C LEU A 69 -37.07 16.36 -7.64
N ARG A 70 -37.72 17.46 -8.03
CA ARG A 70 -37.38 18.20 -9.27
C ARG A 70 -36.19 19.14 -9.09
N ALA A 71 -36.03 19.72 -7.90
CA ALA A 71 -34.89 20.55 -7.54
C ALA A 71 -33.61 19.72 -7.34
N GLY A 72 -33.74 18.40 -7.14
CA GLY A 72 -32.62 17.50 -6.84
C GLY A 72 -32.23 17.50 -5.36
N ASP A 73 -33.09 18.02 -4.49
CA ASP A 73 -32.84 18.11 -3.04
C ASP A 73 -32.98 16.75 -2.34
N THR A 74 -33.59 15.76 -2.99
CA THR A 74 -33.84 14.41 -2.45
C THR A 74 -34.00 13.40 -3.60
N SER A 75 -33.50 12.17 -3.46
CA SER A 75 -33.59 11.15 -4.52
C SER A 75 -34.93 10.38 -4.54
N TYR A 76 -35.65 10.36 -3.42
CA TYR A 76 -36.90 9.62 -3.21
C TYR A 76 -37.88 10.45 -2.34
N ALA A 77 -39.19 10.21 -2.48
CA ALA A 77 -40.19 10.80 -1.60
C ALA A 77 -41.38 9.86 -1.37
N VAL A 78 -41.94 9.90 -0.16
CA VAL A 78 -43.09 9.10 0.27
C VAL A 78 -44.15 10.01 0.87
N VAL A 79 -45.36 9.97 0.32
CA VAL A 79 -46.52 10.67 0.87
C VAL A 79 -47.54 9.64 1.32
N GLY A 80 -47.93 9.69 2.59
CA GLY A 80 -49.01 8.87 3.16
C GLY A 80 -50.15 9.73 3.65
N ALA A 81 -51.39 9.36 3.38
CA ALA A 81 -52.57 10.03 3.93
C ALA A 81 -53.55 9.01 4.52
N GLU A 82 -54.09 9.31 5.69
CA GLU A 82 -55.23 8.61 6.29
C GLU A 82 -56.53 9.25 5.79
N LEU A 83 -57.43 8.42 5.24
CA LEU A 83 -58.72 8.82 4.70
C LEU A 83 -59.80 8.76 5.79
N PRO A 84 -60.89 9.55 5.70
CA PRO A 84 -61.93 9.63 6.73
C PRO A 84 -62.63 8.30 7.07
N ASP A 85 -62.53 7.31 6.18
CA ASP A 85 -63.06 5.95 6.32
C ASP A 85 -62.07 4.99 7.03
N GLY A 86 -60.91 5.50 7.48
CA GLY A 86 -59.84 4.74 8.13
C GLY A 86 -58.92 4.01 7.15
N ASN A 87 -59.05 4.25 5.85
CA ASN A 87 -58.15 3.71 4.83
C ASN A 87 -56.89 4.57 4.67
N CYS A 88 -55.82 4.01 4.10
CA CYS A 88 -54.59 4.76 3.86
C CYS A 88 -54.18 4.73 2.38
N ALA A 89 -53.78 5.89 1.87
CA ALA A 89 -53.19 6.05 0.54
C ALA A 89 -51.69 6.35 0.68
N LEU A 90 -50.85 5.60 -0.05
CA LEU A 90 -49.39 5.79 -0.04
C LEU A 90 -48.91 6.04 -1.47
N ILE A 91 -48.12 7.10 -1.66
CA ILE A 91 -47.49 7.46 -2.93
C ILE A 91 -45.98 7.42 -2.72
N LEU A 92 -45.30 6.54 -3.47
CA LEU A 92 -43.84 6.50 -3.55
C LEU A 92 -43.40 7.03 -4.91
N ALA A 93 -42.47 7.98 -4.90
CA ALA A 93 -41.89 8.56 -6.11
C ALA A 93 -40.36 8.53 -6.04
N ARG A 94 -39.71 8.25 -7.17
CA ARG A 94 -38.25 8.25 -7.35
C ARG A 94 -37.88 9.22 -8.47
N GLN A 95 -36.77 9.94 -8.31
CA GLN A 95 -36.21 10.73 -9.39
C GLN A 95 -35.70 9.79 -10.50
N SER A 96 -36.21 9.93 -11.72
CA SER A 96 -35.76 9.14 -12.87
C SER A 96 -34.54 9.81 -13.50
N ALA A 97 -33.48 9.04 -13.77
CA ALA A 97 -32.34 9.50 -14.56
C ALA A 97 -32.75 9.67 -16.03
N ALA A 98 -33.26 10.85 -16.39
CA ALA A 98 -33.35 11.30 -17.78
C ALA A 98 -33.01 12.79 -17.82
N THR A 99 -32.03 13.09 -18.67
CA THR A 99 -31.34 14.35 -18.92
C THR A 99 -32.24 15.54 -19.25
N ALA A 100 -31.86 16.72 -18.75
CA ALA A 100 -32.13 18.08 -19.23
C ALA A 100 -33.57 18.44 -19.68
N GLU A 101 -34.17 19.38 -18.96
CA GLU A 101 -35.49 20.01 -19.19
C GLU A 101 -36.68 19.04 -19.36
N GLY A 102 -37.40 18.80 -18.26
CA GLY A 102 -38.69 18.10 -18.29
C GLY A 102 -38.73 16.73 -17.61
N ALA A 103 -37.97 16.53 -16.52
CA ALA A 103 -38.07 15.31 -15.71
C ALA A 103 -39.46 15.19 -15.05
N VAL A 104 -40.28 14.24 -15.51
CA VAL A 104 -41.57 13.92 -14.88
C VAL A 104 -41.35 12.83 -13.82
N PRO A 105 -41.65 13.07 -12.54
CA PRO A 105 -41.52 12.04 -11.50
C PRO A 105 -42.46 10.86 -11.78
N GLN A 106 -41.95 9.63 -11.75
CA GLN A 106 -42.79 8.44 -11.81
C GLN A 106 -43.40 8.19 -10.41
N ALA A 107 -44.70 8.42 -10.27
CA ALA A 107 -45.45 8.16 -9.04
C ALA A 107 -46.15 6.80 -9.13
N ILE A 108 -45.88 5.91 -8.17
CA ILE A 108 -46.66 4.68 -7.98
C ILE A 108 -47.70 4.97 -6.89
N VAL A 109 -48.98 5.01 -7.28
CA VAL A 109 -50.11 5.26 -6.36
C VAL A 109 -50.80 3.94 -6.04
N ARG A 110 -50.90 3.57 -4.76
CA ARG A 110 -51.79 2.47 -4.33
C ARG A 110 -52.58 2.83 -3.06
N THR A 111 -53.87 2.53 -3.10
CA THR A 111 -54.82 2.63 -1.98
C THR A 111 -55.08 1.24 -1.38
N THR A 112 -55.12 1.12 -0.06
CA THR A 112 -55.59 -0.12 0.59
C THR A 112 -56.89 0.12 1.33
N THR A 113 -57.91 -0.71 1.08
CA THR A 113 -59.11 -0.82 1.91
C THR A 113 -58.87 -1.81 3.05
N ALA A 114 -59.13 -1.42 4.30
CA ALA A 114 -59.09 -2.31 5.45
C ALA A 114 -60.52 -2.77 5.79
N ASP A 115 -60.81 -4.05 5.56
CA ASP A 115 -62.11 -4.64 5.87
C ASP A 115 -62.25 -4.83 7.39
N ARG A 116 -63.03 -3.98 8.06
CA ARG A 116 -63.28 -4.05 9.52
C ARG A 116 -64.46 -4.97 9.78
N THR A 117 -64.20 -6.25 10.06
CA THR A 117 -65.19 -7.12 10.72
C THR A 117 -64.92 -7.18 12.21
N THR A 118 -65.64 -6.34 12.97
CA THR A 118 -65.94 -6.60 14.39
C THR A 118 -67.44 -6.46 14.59
N THR A 119 -68.00 -7.48 15.21
CA THR A 119 -69.42 -7.85 15.38
C THR A 119 -70.35 -6.76 15.90
N ALA A 120 -71.57 -6.76 15.37
CA ALA A 120 -72.70 -5.88 15.66
C ALA A 120 -73.21 -5.93 17.12
N ASP A 121 -73.78 -4.82 17.61
CA ASP A 121 -75.19 -4.85 18.01
C ASP A 121 -75.88 -3.46 18.05
N HIS A 122 -77.11 -3.45 17.50
CA HIS A 122 -78.26 -2.54 17.72
C HIS A 122 -78.39 -1.16 17.01
N ALA A 123 -78.98 -1.22 15.79
CA ALA A 123 -80.20 -0.55 15.24
C ALA A 123 -80.83 0.73 15.88
N PRO A 124 -81.76 1.42 15.16
CA PRO A 124 -81.72 1.93 13.79
C PRO A 124 -82.18 3.42 13.68
N ALA A 125 -81.88 4.07 12.55
CA ALA A 125 -82.50 5.34 12.15
C ALA A 125 -83.84 5.09 11.41
N PRO A 126 -84.82 6.01 11.43
CA PRO A 126 -85.90 6.02 10.47
C PRO A 126 -85.63 7.10 9.41
N ASP A 127 -85.82 6.76 8.14
CA ASP A 127 -86.88 7.37 7.32
C ASP A 127 -86.79 6.94 5.84
N ASP A 128 -87.86 6.24 5.46
CA ASP A 128 -88.85 6.74 4.50
C ASP A 128 -88.55 6.72 2.98
N HIS A 129 -89.24 5.73 2.37
CA HIS A 129 -89.86 5.59 1.05
C HIS A 129 -89.11 5.85 -0.28
N GLY A 130 -89.20 4.82 -1.15
CA GLY A 130 -89.53 5.04 -2.58
C GLY A 130 -88.84 4.14 -3.62
N SER A 131 -89.31 2.90 -3.76
CA SER A 131 -89.28 1.92 -4.88
C SER A 131 -88.87 2.36 -6.32
N PRO A 132 -88.68 1.42 -7.27
CA PRO A 132 -87.86 0.20 -7.28
C PRO A 132 -86.99 0.08 -8.56
N ALA A 133 -85.77 -0.43 -8.47
CA ALA A 133 -84.98 -0.82 -9.65
C ALA A 133 -85.21 -2.30 -10.01
N ARG A 134 -85.55 -2.53 -11.29
CA ARG A 134 -85.78 -3.83 -11.93
C ARG A 134 -84.44 -4.41 -12.42
N GLU A 135 -84.30 -5.74 -12.30
CA GLU A 135 -83.12 -6.57 -12.56
C GLU A 135 -82.45 -6.44 -13.94
N ALA A 136 -81.12 -6.57 -13.99
CA ALA A 136 -80.38 -7.44 -14.94
C ALA A 136 -78.91 -7.68 -14.48
N PRO A 137 -78.21 -8.75 -14.90
CA PRO A 137 -77.31 -9.53 -14.03
C PRO A 137 -75.78 -9.43 -14.31
N HIS A 138 -75.02 -9.86 -13.30
CA HIS A 138 -73.66 -10.42 -13.27
C HIS A 138 -72.51 -9.80 -14.09
N ALA A 139 -71.45 -9.39 -13.40
CA ALA A 139 -70.07 -9.72 -13.79
C ALA A 139 -69.08 -9.49 -12.63
N THR A 140 -68.58 -10.57 -12.03
CA THR A 140 -67.28 -10.58 -11.37
C THR A 140 -66.24 -10.27 -12.44
N ARG A 141 -65.57 -9.11 -12.37
CA ARG A 141 -64.47 -8.78 -13.28
C ARG A 141 -63.26 -8.33 -12.49
N THR A 142 -62.39 -9.30 -12.27
CA THR A 142 -60.97 -9.12 -11.99
C THR A 142 -60.39 -8.21 -13.08
N LEU A 143 -59.78 -7.08 -12.70
CA LEU A 143 -58.98 -6.26 -13.60
C LEU A 143 -57.50 -6.42 -13.24
N SER A 144 -56.80 -6.98 -14.22
CA SER A 144 -55.35 -7.16 -14.37
C SER A 144 -54.55 -5.85 -14.21
N PRO A 145 -53.22 -5.92 -13.99
CA PRO A 145 -52.36 -4.75 -13.86
C PRO A 145 -52.16 -4.10 -15.23
N GLY A 146 -53.02 -3.13 -15.55
CA GLY A 146 -52.85 -2.20 -16.66
C GLY A 146 -52.56 -0.81 -16.12
N ILE A 147 -51.37 -0.29 -16.38
CA ILE A 147 -51.14 1.17 -16.37
C ILE A 147 -51.81 1.69 -17.65
N THR A 148 -52.95 2.37 -17.51
CA THR A 148 -53.49 3.22 -18.57
C THR A 148 -54.05 4.50 -17.95
N GLN A 149 -53.32 5.59 -18.20
CA GLN A 149 -53.76 6.98 -18.33
C GLN A 149 -55.13 7.34 -17.75
N ALA A 150 -55.14 8.04 -16.62
CA ALA A 150 -56.25 8.93 -16.30
C ALA A 150 -56.08 10.25 -17.10
N PRO A 151 -57.16 10.81 -17.68
CA PRO A 151 -57.11 12.00 -18.52
C PRO A 151 -56.67 13.24 -17.74
N ALA A 152 -55.84 14.06 -18.38
CA ALA A 152 -55.22 15.29 -17.89
C ALA A 152 -56.18 16.49 -17.77
N GLU A 153 -57.45 16.27 -17.47
CA GLU A 153 -58.45 17.34 -17.40
C GLU A 153 -58.77 17.68 -15.95
N GLY A 154 -57.90 18.50 -15.36
CA GLY A 154 -58.06 19.04 -14.00
C GLY A 154 -56.75 19.45 -13.34
N PHE A 155 -55.64 18.86 -13.79
CA PHE A 155 -54.30 19.16 -13.30
C PHE A 155 -53.64 20.45 -13.87
N PRO A 156 -53.90 20.89 -15.11
CA PRO A 156 -53.27 22.10 -15.65
C PRO A 156 -53.79 23.40 -15.01
N GLY A 157 -55.05 23.41 -14.54
CA GLY A 157 -55.69 24.61 -13.98
C GLY A 157 -55.13 25.07 -12.64
N LEU A 158 -54.62 24.13 -11.83
CA LEU A 158 -54.04 24.44 -10.51
C LEU A 158 -52.56 24.86 -10.60
N LEU A 159 -51.84 24.40 -11.65
CA LEU A 159 -50.45 24.78 -11.92
C LEU A 159 -50.34 26.19 -12.53
N ALA A 160 -51.37 26.68 -13.22
CA ALA A 160 -51.38 28.02 -13.81
C ALA A 160 -51.49 29.16 -12.79
N THR A 161 -51.92 28.88 -11.55
CA THR A 161 -52.08 29.89 -10.48
C THR A 161 -50.87 30.04 -9.56
N LEU A 162 -49.79 29.28 -9.75
CA LEU A 162 -48.58 29.32 -8.90
C LEU A 162 -47.30 29.63 -9.69
N HIS A 163 -47.45 30.17 -10.90
CA HIS A 163 -46.36 30.78 -11.66
C HIS A 163 -46.07 32.16 -11.05
N ASP A 164 -45.34 32.18 -9.93
CA ASP A 164 -44.58 33.37 -9.55
C ASP A 164 -43.23 32.95 -8.97
N ASP A 165 -42.18 33.43 -9.62
CA ASP A 165 -40.77 33.07 -9.44
C ASP A 165 -40.25 33.56 -8.09
N THR A 166 -40.42 32.78 -7.02
CA THR A 166 -39.63 32.99 -5.80
C THR A 166 -39.35 31.67 -5.07
N PRO A 167 -38.08 31.33 -4.76
CA PRO A 167 -37.77 30.13 -4.01
C PRO A 167 -38.23 30.30 -2.54
N LEU A 168 -39.33 29.64 -2.18
CA LEU A 168 -39.76 29.50 -0.79
C LEU A 168 -38.86 28.47 -0.10
N ARG A 169 -38.07 28.91 0.90
CA ARG A 169 -37.43 28.05 1.89
C ARG A 169 -38.37 27.88 3.09
N PRO A 170 -39.02 26.73 3.33
CA PRO A 170 -39.86 26.60 4.51
C PRO A 170 -39.04 26.15 5.72
N THR A 171 -38.93 27.08 6.66
CA THR A 171 -38.73 26.84 8.09
C THR A 171 -40.06 26.36 8.71
N ALA A 172 -40.00 25.62 9.83
CA ALA A 172 -41.10 24.89 10.49
C ALA A 172 -42.47 25.61 10.60
N VAL A 173 -43.58 24.84 10.62
CA VAL A 173 -44.93 25.33 11.00
C VAL A 173 -45.70 24.26 11.81
N THR A 174 -46.36 24.70 12.88
CA THR A 174 -47.27 23.95 13.78
C THR A 174 -48.63 24.66 13.89
N GLU A 175 -49.77 23.93 13.88
CA GLU A 175 -51.01 24.29 14.60
C GLU A 175 -52.01 23.10 14.69
N HIS A 176 -52.95 23.09 15.67
CA HIS A 176 -53.81 21.94 16.04
C HIS A 176 -55.24 21.97 15.43
N GLY A 177 -55.78 20.81 15.01
CA GLY A 177 -57.23 20.54 14.95
C GLY A 177 -57.68 19.32 14.09
N SER A 178 -58.41 18.40 14.72
CA SER A 178 -58.91 17.06 14.35
C SER A 178 -59.50 16.81 12.95
N ASP A 179 -58.95 15.82 12.23
CA ASP A 179 -59.58 14.55 11.75
C ASP A 179 -59.07 13.97 10.41
N ALA A 180 -57.93 14.44 9.87
CA ALA A 180 -57.21 13.69 8.83
C ALA A 180 -55.70 13.96 8.87
N THR A 181 -54.87 12.93 9.11
CA THR A 181 -53.41 13.08 9.19
C THR A 181 -52.75 12.71 7.86
N THR A 182 -51.93 13.61 7.31
CA THR A 182 -51.03 13.31 6.17
C THR A 182 -49.57 13.40 6.61
N VAL A 183 -48.79 12.42 6.19
CA VAL A 183 -47.37 12.30 6.50
C VAL A 183 -46.57 12.41 5.20
N LEU A 184 -45.63 13.35 5.17
CA LEU A 184 -44.65 13.49 4.09
C LEU A 184 -43.27 13.06 4.60
N VAL A 185 -42.66 12.09 3.93
CA VAL A 185 -41.29 11.65 4.20
C VAL A 185 -40.46 11.85 2.95
N LEU A 186 -39.50 12.76 3.01
CA LEU A 186 -38.49 12.95 1.96
C LEU A 186 -37.33 12.00 2.25
N LEU A 187 -36.82 11.32 1.22
CA LEU A 187 -35.91 10.20 1.33
C LEU A 187 -34.66 10.43 0.49
N ASP A 188 -33.51 10.04 1.02
CA ASP A 188 -32.31 9.78 0.22
C ASP A 188 -31.92 8.30 0.35
N GLN A 189 -31.15 7.77 -0.61
CA GLN A 189 -30.48 6.49 -0.35
C GLN A 189 -29.66 6.66 0.94
N PRO A 190 -29.53 5.62 1.79
CA PRO A 190 -28.39 5.63 2.69
C PRO A 190 -27.18 5.81 1.78
N GLN A 191 -26.45 6.92 1.92
CA GLN A 191 -25.04 6.87 1.55
C GLN A 191 -24.54 5.61 2.23
N ASP A 192 -23.96 4.67 1.47
CA ASP A 192 -23.09 3.67 2.09
C ASP A 192 -22.31 4.44 3.14
N ALA A 193 -22.54 4.12 4.43
CA ALA A 193 -21.92 4.87 5.50
C ALA A 193 -20.46 4.96 5.12
N ALA A 194 -19.96 6.19 4.91
CA ALA A 194 -18.64 6.40 4.35
C ALA A 194 -17.71 5.40 5.05
N PRO A 195 -16.97 4.55 4.30
CA PRO A 195 -16.26 3.43 4.89
C PRO A 195 -15.48 3.94 6.09
N ALA A 196 -15.74 3.34 7.26
CA ALA A 196 -15.22 3.85 8.52
C ALA A 196 -13.71 4.07 8.38
N ALA A 197 -13.23 5.26 8.74
CA ALA A 197 -11.81 5.57 8.62
C ALA A 197 -11.01 4.55 9.45
N PRO A 198 -9.92 3.99 8.91
CA PRO A 198 -9.10 3.04 9.64
C PRO A 198 -8.52 3.69 10.90
N LEU A 199 -8.43 2.91 11.98
CA LEU A 199 -7.93 3.34 13.29
C LEU A 199 -6.79 2.44 13.77
N PRO A 200 -5.81 2.97 14.52
CA PRO A 200 -4.76 2.19 15.14
C PRO A 200 -5.15 1.77 16.58
N TRP A 201 -5.17 0.47 16.86
CA TRP A 201 -5.15 -0.06 18.23
C TRP A 201 -3.72 -0.40 18.62
N VAL A 202 -3.10 0.48 19.40
CA VAL A 202 -1.72 0.29 19.86
C VAL A 202 -1.67 -0.39 21.22
N VAL A 203 -0.74 -1.33 21.39
CA VAL A 203 -0.46 -1.97 22.67
C VAL A 203 1.06 -2.07 22.85
N SER A 204 1.52 -2.01 24.09
CA SER A 204 2.93 -2.18 24.42
C SER A 204 3.10 -2.89 25.76
N ALA A 205 4.27 -3.51 25.93
CA ALA A 205 4.65 -4.16 27.17
C ALA A 205 6.19 -4.27 27.31
N PRO A 206 6.73 -4.50 28.52
CA PRO A 206 8.17 -4.60 28.74
C PRO A 206 8.83 -5.81 28.08
N HIS A 207 8.07 -6.87 27.78
CA HIS A 207 8.55 -8.08 27.10
C HIS A 207 7.45 -8.76 26.27
N THR A 208 7.84 -9.59 25.30
CA THR A 208 6.92 -10.26 24.36
C THR A 208 5.80 -11.03 25.05
N ARG A 209 6.09 -11.76 26.13
CA ARG A 209 5.06 -12.50 26.89
C ARG A 209 3.97 -11.61 27.46
N ALA A 210 4.34 -10.45 28.03
CA ALA A 210 3.37 -9.50 28.58
C ALA A 210 2.57 -8.85 27.45
N LEU A 211 3.20 -8.56 26.30
CA LEU A 211 2.50 -8.02 25.12
C LEU A 211 1.38 -8.97 24.66
N ARG A 212 1.67 -10.27 24.57
CA ARG A 212 0.70 -11.31 24.21
C ARG A 212 -0.42 -11.43 25.24
N ALA A 213 -0.09 -11.37 26.53
CA ALA A 213 -1.09 -11.41 27.61
C ALA A 213 -2.03 -10.19 27.56
N THR A 214 -1.48 -8.98 27.35
CA THR A 214 -2.26 -7.76 27.14
C THR A 214 -3.21 -7.88 25.96
N ALA A 215 -2.73 -8.39 24.83
CA ALA A 215 -3.56 -8.61 23.64
C ALA A 215 -4.69 -9.61 23.91
N ALA A 216 -4.40 -10.72 24.59
CA ALA A 216 -5.39 -11.74 24.95
C ALA A 216 -6.49 -11.18 25.86
N THR A 217 -6.10 -10.46 26.92
CA THR A 217 -7.03 -9.84 27.87
C THR A 217 -7.91 -8.80 27.19
N LEU A 218 -7.35 -7.95 26.33
CA LEU A 218 -8.13 -6.97 25.57
C LEU A 218 -9.11 -7.65 24.61
N ALA A 219 -8.69 -8.69 23.88
CA ALA A 219 -9.57 -9.41 22.97
C ALA A 219 -10.77 -10.03 23.69
N VAL A 220 -10.55 -10.71 24.82
CA VAL A 220 -11.63 -11.32 25.64
C VAL A 220 -12.57 -10.25 26.21
N HIS A 221 -12.03 -9.14 26.70
CA HIS A 221 -12.84 -8.04 27.21
C HIS A 221 -13.73 -7.44 26.11
N LEU A 222 -13.19 -7.26 24.92
CA LEU A 222 -13.92 -6.71 23.77
C LEU A 222 -14.91 -7.72 23.16
N ASP A 223 -14.82 -9.01 23.43
CA ASP A 223 -15.88 -9.96 23.05
C ASP A 223 -17.12 -9.83 23.95
N THR A 224 -16.94 -9.36 25.19
CA THR A 224 -17.99 -9.30 26.21
C THR A 224 -18.53 -7.90 26.45
N THR A 225 -17.74 -6.85 26.16
CA THR A 225 -18.07 -5.45 26.43
C THR A 225 -18.08 -4.64 25.13
N PRO A 226 -19.28 -4.30 24.59
CA PRO A 226 -19.37 -3.49 23.39
C PRO A 226 -18.83 -2.07 23.59
N ALA A 227 -17.67 -1.76 23.01
CA ALA A 227 -17.13 -0.41 22.88
C ALA A 227 -16.98 0.03 21.42
N ALA A 228 -17.06 1.33 21.13
CA ALA A 228 -16.78 1.84 19.80
C ALA A 228 -15.27 1.72 19.49
N PRO A 229 -14.86 1.33 18.26
CA PRO A 229 -13.45 1.20 17.92
C PRO A 229 -12.60 2.45 18.17
N ALA A 230 -13.16 3.62 17.94
CA ALA A 230 -12.51 4.91 18.20
C ALA A 230 -12.25 5.16 19.70
N ASP A 231 -13.19 4.79 20.58
CA ASP A 231 -13.03 4.94 22.03
C ASP A 231 -11.93 4.01 22.57
N VAL A 232 -11.86 2.78 22.05
CA VAL A 232 -10.79 1.82 22.39
C VAL A 232 -9.44 2.37 21.91
N ALA A 233 -9.34 2.77 20.64
CA ALA A 233 -8.11 3.31 20.06
C ALA A 233 -7.61 4.52 20.85
N HIS A 234 -8.50 5.48 21.12
CA HIS A 234 -8.19 6.68 21.88
C HIS A 234 -7.72 6.37 23.31
N THR A 235 -8.38 5.42 23.99
CA THR A 235 -8.01 5.03 25.35
C THR A 235 -6.62 4.38 25.38
N LEU A 236 -6.30 3.52 24.41
CA LEU A 236 -5.01 2.84 24.32
C LEU A 236 -3.83 3.81 24.13
N LEU A 237 -4.05 4.95 23.47
CA LEU A 237 -3.04 5.98 23.26
C LEU A 237 -2.65 6.76 24.53
N THR A 238 -3.36 6.56 25.64
CA THR A 238 -3.08 7.27 26.89
C THR A 238 -1.96 6.64 27.70
N ALA A 239 -1.56 5.41 27.37
CA ALA A 239 -0.46 4.71 28.00
C ALA A 239 0.89 5.18 27.41
N ARG A 240 1.92 5.27 28.26
CA ARG A 240 3.29 5.46 27.77
C ARG A 240 3.76 4.17 27.09
N PRO A 241 4.37 4.26 25.90
CA PRO A 241 4.77 3.06 25.16
C PRO A 241 6.01 2.41 25.78
N ASP A 242 5.95 1.10 25.97
CA ASP A 242 7.07 0.25 26.38
C ASP A 242 7.93 -0.21 25.19
N ARG A 243 8.94 -1.05 25.45
CA ARG A 243 9.89 -1.57 24.45
C ARG A 243 9.25 -2.49 23.41
N HIS A 244 8.44 -3.46 23.82
CA HIS A 244 7.77 -4.37 22.87
C HIS A 244 6.42 -3.77 22.51
N ARG A 245 6.21 -3.53 21.22
CA ARG A 245 5.10 -2.73 20.72
C ARG A 245 4.36 -3.50 19.64
N ALA A 246 3.05 -3.31 19.58
CA ALA A 246 2.25 -3.73 18.46
C ALA A 246 1.16 -2.71 18.17
N ALA A 247 0.69 -2.72 16.93
CA ALA A 247 -0.38 -1.89 16.44
C ALA A 247 -1.24 -2.72 15.48
N VAL A 248 -2.55 -2.69 15.69
CA VAL A 248 -3.53 -3.28 14.78
C VAL A 248 -4.24 -2.15 14.03
N VAL A 249 -4.23 -2.18 12.70
CA VAL A 249 -4.83 -1.13 11.86
C VAL A 249 -6.06 -1.66 11.14
N GLY A 250 -7.23 -1.13 11.45
CA GLY A 250 -8.50 -1.62 10.88
C GLY A 250 -9.63 -0.58 10.94
N ALA A 251 -10.60 -0.72 10.05
CA ALA A 251 -11.79 0.15 9.97
C ALA A 251 -12.94 -0.32 10.87
N ASP A 252 -12.97 -1.62 11.17
CA ASP A 252 -14.04 -2.23 11.96
C ASP A 252 -13.49 -3.04 13.13
N ARG A 253 -14.37 -3.25 14.10
CA ARG A 253 -14.07 -3.99 15.33
C ARG A 253 -13.60 -5.43 15.04
N ALA A 254 -14.18 -6.10 14.05
CA ALA A 254 -13.88 -7.51 13.82
C ALA A 254 -12.43 -7.67 13.36
N THR A 255 -11.98 -6.85 12.40
CA THR A 255 -10.57 -6.79 12.00
C THR A 255 -9.66 -6.44 13.17
N LEU A 256 -10.01 -5.41 13.95
CA LEU A 256 -9.17 -4.96 15.06
C LEU A 256 -9.03 -6.03 16.17
N THR A 257 -10.12 -6.69 16.56
CA THR A 257 -10.10 -7.78 17.53
C THR A 257 -9.41 -9.03 17.00
N ASP A 258 -9.55 -9.34 15.71
CA ASP A 258 -8.81 -10.43 15.06
C ASP A 258 -7.29 -10.24 15.16
N GLY A 259 -6.80 -9.01 14.91
CA GLY A 259 -5.38 -8.70 15.05
C GLY A 259 -4.86 -8.84 16.48
N LEU A 260 -5.68 -8.49 17.49
CA LEU A 260 -5.33 -8.75 18.90
C LEU A 260 -5.26 -10.25 19.21
N ARG A 261 -6.14 -11.07 18.62
CA ARG A 261 -6.11 -12.53 18.81
C ARG A 261 -4.88 -13.15 18.16
N ALA A 262 -4.52 -12.71 16.94
CA ALA A 262 -3.28 -13.13 16.28
C ALA A 262 -2.05 -12.78 17.13
N LEU A 263 -2.00 -11.55 17.64
CA LEU A 263 -0.93 -11.13 18.54
C LEU A 263 -0.88 -11.99 19.82
N ALA A 264 -2.02 -12.28 20.43
CA ALA A 264 -2.10 -13.10 21.64
C ALA A 264 -1.53 -14.51 21.47
N THR A 265 -1.75 -15.15 20.32
CA THR A 265 -1.22 -16.47 20.00
C THR A 265 0.21 -16.43 19.47
N GLY A 266 0.75 -15.24 19.22
CA GLY A 266 2.05 -15.07 18.57
C GLY A 266 2.04 -15.40 17.07
N GLY A 267 0.86 -15.35 16.45
CA GLY A 267 0.70 -15.47 15.01
C GLY A 267 0.70 -14.11 14.31
N ASP A 268 0.67 -14.14 12.98
CA ASP A 268 0.63 -12.94 12.15
C ASP A 268 -0.77 -12.68 11.59
N ALA A 269 -1.03 -11.41 11.26
CA ALA A 269 -2.22 -11.01 10.53
C ALA A 269 -1.91 -9.82 9.61
N PRO A 270 -2.60 -9.65 8.46
CA PRO A 270 -2.30 -8.58 7.50
C PRO A 270 -2.43 -7.15 8.07
N HIS A 271 -3.23 -6.98 9.12
CA HIS A 271 -3.52 -5.74 9.82
C HIS A 271 -2.74 -5.59 11.14
N LEU A 272 -1.94 -6.59 11.52
CA LEU A 272 -1.11 -6.58 12.73
C LEU A 272 0.33 -6.22 12.36
N VAL A 273 0.88 -5.22 13.06
CA VAL A 273 2.29 -4.87 13.04
C VAL A 273 2.82 -5.00 14.45
N HIS A 274 3.92 -5.72 14.65
CA HIS A 274 4.55 -5.87 15.96
C HIS A 274 6.08 -5.81 15.82
N GLY A 275 6.76 -5.42 16.90
CA GLY A 275 8.19 -5.21 16.87
C GLY A 275 8.75 -4.80 18.22
N THR A 276 10.06 -4.56 18.22
CA THR A 276 10.80 -4.09 19.40
C THR A 276 11.37 -2.72 19.09
N ALA A 277 11.09 -1.74 19.93
CA ALA A 277 11.63 -0.41 19.81
C ALA A 277 13.13 -0.42 20.14
N THR A 278 13.95 -0.37 19.10
CA THR A 278 15.43 -0.32 19.17
C THR A 278 16.02 0.89 18.44
N GLY A 279 15.22 1.56 17.60
CA GLY A 279 15.67 2.69 16.78
C GLY A 279 15.75 4.03 17.51
N SER A 280 16.22 5.04 16.79
CA SER A 280 16.22 6.44 17.24
C SER A 280 14.81 7.03 17.16
N PRO A 281 14.42 7.92 18.10
CA PRO A 281 13.08 8.50 18.14
C PRO A 281 12.77 9.39 16.93
N ARG A 282 13.79 10.04 16.36
CA ARG A 282 13.67 10.87 15.15
C ARG A 282 14.36 10.18 13.96
N PRO A 283 13.66 9.93 12.85
CA PRO A 283 14.22 9.21 11.72
C PRO A 283 15.01 10.11 10.78
N VAL A 284 15.78 9.49 9.90
CA VAL A 284 16.27 10.13 8.67
C VAL A 284 15.17 10.02 7.62
N PHE A 285 14.79 11.13 6.99
CA PHE A 285 13.90 11.09 5.82
C PHE A 285 14.70 10.81 4.56
N VAL A 286 14.27 9.80 3.81
CA VAL A 286 14.92 9.31 2.60
C VAL A 286 14.00 9.58 1.41
N PHE A 287 14.51 10.35 0.44
CA PHE A 287 13.77 10.73 -0.76
C PHE A 287 14.34 10.01 -1.98
N PRO A 288 13.69 8.96 -2.50
CA PRO A 288 14.22 8.20 -3.63
C PRO A 288 14.16 8.99 -4.94
N GLY A 289 14.85 8.47 -5.95
CA GLY A 289 14.75 8.95 -7.33
C GLY A 289 13.51 8.40 -8.05
N GLN A 290 13.60 8.31 -9.38
CA GLN A 290 12.54 7.77 -10.23
C GLN A 290 12.41 6.26 -10.06
N GLY A 291 11.17 5.76 -10.05
CA GLY A 291 10.85 4.34 -9.96
C GLY A 291 9.74 4.01 -8.97
N SER A 292 9.37 4.94 -8.09
CA SER A 292 8.34 4.74 -7.06
C SER A 292 6.94 5.11 -7.55
N GLN A 293 6.83 5.79 -8.69
CA GLN A 293 5.58 6.28 -9.25
C GLN A 293 4.64 5.18 -9.77
N TRP A 294 3.33 5.40 -9.64
CA TRP A 294 2.26 4.60 -10.25
C TRP A 294 1.00 5.45 -10.51
N PRO A 295 0.12 5.07 -11.46
CA PRO A 295 -1.10 5.83 -11.73
C PRO A 295 -2.02 5.87 -10.50
N GLY A 296 -2.44 7.08 -10.09
CA GLY A 296 -3.32 7.27 -8.93
C GLY A 296 -2.62 7.16 -7.57
N MET A 297 -1.28 7.29 -7.51
CA MET A 297 -0.48 6.91 -6.34
C MET A 297 -0.80 7.59 -5.00
N ALA A 298 -1.47 8.73 -5.03
CA ALA A 298 -1.91 9.45 -3.85
C ALA A 298 -3.26 10.14 -4.08
N ALA A 299 -4.06 9.64 -5.02
CA ALA A 299 -5.35 10.23 -5.37
C ALA A 299 -6.34 10.20 -4.18
N GLU A 300 -6.30 9.14 -3.38
CA GLU A 300 -7.13 9.06 -2.17
C GLU A 300 -6.69 10.08 -1.12
N LEU A 301 -5.39 10.17 -0.83
CA LEU A 301 -4.85 11.14 0.14
C LEU A 301 -5.12 12.59 -0.25
N LEU A 302 -5.13 12.91 -1.54
CA LEU A 302 -5.52 14.23 -2.04
C LEU A 302 -6.92 14.64 -1.58
N GLU A 303 -7.84 13.69 -1.43
CA GLU A 303 -9.23 13.97 -1.09
C GLU A 303 -9.50 13.87 0.43
N ILE A 304 -8.70 13.10 1.18
CA ILE A 304 -9.01 12.77 2.58
C ILE A 304 -7.97 13.23 3.61
N SER A 305 -6.77 13.65 3.19
CA SER A 305 -5.71 14.08 4.09
C SER A 305 -5.44 15.57 3.88
N GLU A 306 -5.88 16.39 4.82
CA GLU A 306 -5.65 17.85 4.84
C GLU A 306 -4.16 18.23 4.67
N PRO A 307 -3.18 17.68 5.43
CA PRO A 307 -1.77 18.06 5.25
C PRO A 307 -1.23 17.67 3.86
N PHE A 308 -1.71 16.56 3.29
CA PHE A 308 -1.33 16.17 1.93
C PHE A 308 -1.96 17.10 0.90
N HIS A 309 -3.26 17.36 1.02
CA HIS A 309 -4.04 18.24 0.15
C HIS A 309 -3.41 19.64 0.08
N ASP A 310 -3.19 20.28 1.23
CA ASP A 310 -2.69 21.65 1.26
C ASP A 310 -1.28 21.75 0.68
N SER A 311 -0.41 20.79 1.01
CA SER A 311 0.95 20.75 0.48
C SER A 311 0.96 20.51 -1.03
N VAL A 312 0.16 19.59 -1.57
CA VAL A 312 0.19 19.29 -3.00
C VAL A 312 -0.46 20.41 -3.83
N HIS A 313 -1.47 21.09 -3.28
CA HIS A 313 -2.01 22.32 -3.86
C HIS A 313 -0.94 23.43 -3.91
N ALA A 314 -0.22 23.67 -2.81
CA ALA A 314 0.88 24.63 -2.80
C ALA A 314 2.01 24.27 -3.79
N CYS A 315 2.34 22.99 -3.93
CA CYS A 315 3.29 22.52 -4.95
C CYS A 315 2.77 22.78 -6.37
N SER A 316 1.49 22.52 -6.63
CA SER A 316 0.86 22.75 -7.93
C SER A 316 0.85 24.23 -8.29
N ASP A 317 0.51 25.10 -7.33
CA ASP A 317 0.50 26.56 -7.51
C ASP A 317 1.90 27.10 -7.81
N ALA A 318 2.93 26.60 -7.13
CA ALA A 318 4.32 26.98 -7.38
C ALA A 318 4.82 26.50 -8.76
N LEU A 319 4.39 25.32 -9.20
CA LEU A 319 4.74 24.78 -10.52
C LEU A 319 4.03 25.50 -11.67
N ALA A 320 2.83 26.04 -11.45
CA ALA A 320 2.03 26.71 -12.47
C ALA A 320 2.74 27.91 -13.13
N GLU A 321 3.78 28.48 -12.51
CA GLU A 321 4.63 29.50 -13.13
C GLU A 321 5.51 28.93 -14.26
N PHE A 322 5.86 27.65 -14.21
CA PHE A 322 6.89 27.03 -15.05
C PHE A 322 6.37 25.95 -16.01
N VAL A 323 5.14 25.46 -15.79
CA VAL A 323 4.50 24.41 -16.60
C VAL A 323 3.10 24.82 -17.08
N ASP A 324 2.62 24.16 -18.12
CA ASP A 324 1.30 24.38 -18.75
C ASP A 324 0.27 23.30 -18.39
N TRP A 325 0.54 22.50 -17.36
CA TRP A 325 -0.29 21.38 -16.89
C TRP A 325 -0.37 21.38 -15.36
N SER A 326 -1.35 20.65 -14.80
CA SER A 326 -1.64 20.61 -13.37
C SER A 326 -1.20 19.29 -12.73
N VAL A 327 -0.45 19.36 -11.62
CA VAL A 327 -0.09 18.19 -10.81
C VAL A 327 -1.34 17.48 -10.29
N LEU A 328 -2.35 18.26 -9.91
CA LEU A 328 -3.61 17.74 -9.39
C LEU A 328 -4.33 16.90 -10.45
N ASP A 329 -4.35 17.37 -11.70
CA ASP A 329 -4.99 16.64 -12.80
C ASP A 329 -4.26 15.34 -13.12
N VAL A 330 -2.92 15.34 -13.03
CA VAL A 330 -2.10 14.14 -13.21
C VAL A 330 -2.37 13.11 -12.09
N LEU A 331 -2.47 13.55 -10.83
CA LEU A 331 -2.77 12.67 -9.71
C LEU A 331 -4.20 12.11 -9.76
N ARG A 332 -5.17 12.94 -10.16
CA ARG A 332 -6.57 12.54 -10.38
C ARG A 332 -6.79 11.71 -11.64
N GLN A 333 -5.77 11.63 -12.51
CA GLN A 333 -5.85 10.97 -13.81
C GLN A 333 -6.98 11.58 -14.67
N ALA A 334 -7.06 12.92 -14.69
CA ALA A 334 -8.04 13.62 -15.50
C ALA A 334 -7.84 13.27 -17.00
N PRO A 335 -8.91 13.23 -17.81
CA PRO A 335 -8.83 12.80 -19.22
C PRO A 335 -7.80 13.58 -20.06
N ASP A 336 -7.65 14.88 -19.79
CA ASP A 336 -6.75 15.78 -20.52
C ASP A 336 -5.38 15.95 -19.84
N ALA A 337 -5.13 15.24 -18.72
CA ALA A 337 -3.85 15.32 -18.03
C ALA A 337 -2.73 14.69 -18.88
N PRO A 338 -1.53 15.30 -18.91
CA PRO A 338 -0.42 14.71 -19.62
C PRO A 338 0.00 13.39 -18.93
N PRO A 339 0.54 12.43 -19.70
CA PRO A 339 0.81 11.10 -19.15
C PRO A 339 1.98 11.13 -18.17
N LEU A 340 1.79 10.50 -16.99
CA LEU A 340 2.78 10.42 -15.92
C LEU A 340 4.14 9.79 -16.35
N ARG A 341 4.19 9.06 -17.47
CA ARG A 341 5.44 8.50 -18.01
C ARG A 341 6.38 9.56 -18.61
N ARG A 342 5.90 10.76 -18.95
CA ARG A 342 6.72 11.83 -19.52
C ARG A 342 7.62 12.37 -18.41
N VAL A 343 8.94 12.34 -18.58
CA VAL A 343 9.91 12.67 -17.50
C VAL A 343 9.70 14.07 -16.91
N ASP A 344 9.31 15.03 -17.74
CA ASP A 344 9.01 16.41 -17.35
C ASP A 344 7.69 16.57 -16.58
N VAL A 345 6.83 15.55 -16.59
CA VAL A 345 5.61 15.45 -15.77
C VAL A 345 5.88 14.59 -14.54
N LEU A 346 6.61 13.48 -14.73
CA LEU A 346 6.93 12.49 -13.71
C LEU A 346 7.71 13.09 -12.55
N GLN A 347 8.83 13.76 -12.81
CA GLN A 347 9.72 14.25 -11.76
C GLN A 347 9.04 15.33 -10.89
N PRO A 348 8.36 16.36 -11.46
CA PRO A 348 7.66 17.33 -10.63
C PRO A 348 6.47 16.71 -9.87
N THR A 349 5.70 15.81 -10.49
CA THR A 349 4.59 15.13 -9.79
C THR A 349 5.10 14.27 -8.64
N LEU A 350 6.23 13.56 -8.83
CA LEU A 350 6.82 12.73 -7.78
C LEU A 350 7.37 13.58 -6.64
N TRP A 351 8.06 14.69 -6.94
CA TRP A 351 8.48 15.66 -5.93
C TRP A 351 7.30 16.18 -5.11
N ALA A 352 6.25 16.68 -5.77
CA ALA A 352 5.07 17.21 -5.10
C ALA A 352 4.43 16.16 -4.17
N THR A 353 4.40 14.91 -4.61
CA THR A 353 3.93 13.80 -3.77
C THR A 353 4.86 13.52 -2.59
N MET A 354 6.18 13.46 -2.79
CA MET A 354 7.14 13.19 -1.73
C MET A 354 7.17 14.28 -0.65
N VAL A 355 7.17 15.57 -1.04
CA VAL A 355 7.16 16.66 -0.05
C VAL A 355 5.82 16.72 0.69
N SER A 356 4.70 16.41 0.02
CA SER A 356 3.39 16.34 0.67
C SER A 356 3.26 15.13 1.60
N LEU A 357 3.88 14.00 1.29
CA LEU A 357 4.01 12.88 2.22
C LEU A 357 4.89 13.21 3.43
N ALA A 358 5.90 14.09 3.27
CA ALA A 358 6.67 14.58 4.41
C ALA A 358 5.77 15.39 5.37
N GLU A 359 4.85 16.22 4.84
CA GLU A 359 3.86 16.93 5.67
C GLU A 359 2.87 15.99 6.35
N VAL A 360 2.48 14.89 5.69
CA VAL A 360 1.72 13.81 6.35
C VAL A 360 2.50 13.25 7.53
N TRP A 361 3.78 12.88 7.38
CA TRP A 361 4.60 12.41 8.49
C TRP A 361 4.72 13.44 9.64
N ARG A 362 4.92 14.72 9.30
CA ARG A 362 4.97 15.81 10.28
C ARG A 362 3.66 15.98 11.04
N SER A 363 2.51 15.75 10.40
CA SER A 363 1.21 15.77 11.08
C SER A 363 1.11 14.70 12.18
N TYR A 364 1.80 13.57 12.04
CA TYR A 364 1.95 12.53 13.07
C TYR A 364 3.12 12.82 14.04
N GLY A 365 3.62 14.06 14.09
CA GLY A 365 4.71 14.49 14.97
C GLY A 365 6.10 14.01 14.55
N VAL A 366 6.25 13.40 13.36
CA VAL A 366 7.53 12.84 12.91
C VAL A 366 8.36 13.89 12.19
N GLU A 367 9.31 14.47 12.91
CA GLU A 367 10.28 15.41 12.34
C GLU A 367 11.63 14.74 12.06
N PRO A 368 12.23 14.95 10.87
CA PRO A 368 13.49 14.32 10.51
C PRO A 368 14.64 14.82 11.39
N ALA A 369 15.54 13.90 11.75
CA ALA A 369 16.83 14.20 12.36
C ALA A 369 17.88 14.58 11.30
N ALA A 370 17.72 14.07 10.08
CA ALA A 370 18.50 14.39 8.89
C ALA A 370 17.67 14.05 7.65
N VAL A 371 18.09 14.54 6.50
CA VAL A 371 17.53 14.16 5.19
C VAL A 371 18.61 13.64 4.26
N VAL A 372 18.23 12.71 3.38
CA VAL A 372 19.05 12.25 2.26
C VAL A 372 18.16 12.02 1.06
N GLY A 373 18.63 12.41 -0.12
CA GLY A 373 17.93 12.17 -1.39
C GLY A 373 18.77 11.34 -2.35
N HIS A 374 18.12 10.57 -3.23
CA HIS A 374 18.78 9.81 -4.28
C HIS A 374 18.56 10.50 -5.63
N CYS A 375 19.64 10.83 -6.36
CA CYS A 375 19.54 11.55 -7.63
C CYS A 375 18.77 12.88 -7.43
N TYR A 376 17.72 13.11 -8.19
CA TYR A 376 16.87 14.31 -8.10
C TYR A 376 15.97 14.30 -6.86
N GLY A 377 15.83 13.16 -6.15
CA GLY A 377 15.19 13.10 -4.85
C GLY A 377 15.85 14.04 -3.82
N GLU A 378 17.11 14.43 -4.05
CA GLU A 378 17.77 15.47 -3.26
C GLU A 378 17.07 16.84 -3.32
N ILE A 379 16.29 17.15 -4.36
CA ILE A 379 15.53 18.40 -4.44
C ILE A 379 14.42 18.39 -3.38
N ALA A 380 13.73 17.26 -3.21
CA ALA A 380 12.73 17.08 -2.15
C ALA A 380 13.40 17.12 -0.77
N ALA A 381 14.54 16.44 -0.60
CA ALA A 381 15.31 16.49 0.65
C ALA A 381 15.73 17.92 1.01
N ALA A 382 16.29 18.67 0.06
CA ALA A 382 16.74 20.04 0.25
C ALA A 382 15.58 20.97 0.64
N GLN A 383 14.41 20.84 0.00
CA GLN A 383 13.22 21.59 0.39
C GLN A 383 12.71 21.23 1.78
N VAL A 384 12.60 19.93 2.09
CA VAL A 384 12.11 19.48 3.40
C VAL A 384 13.04 19.90 4.54
N ALA A 385 14.35 20.01 4.27
CA ALA A 385 15.33 20.58 5.20
C ALA A 385 15.25 22.10 5.34
N GLY A 386 14.60 22.80 4.40
CA GLY A 386 14.50 24.26 4.34
C GLY A 386 15.60 24.94 3.52
N ALA A 387 16.42 24.18 2.80
CA ALA A 387 17.49 24.70 1.95
C ALA A 387 16.99 25.36 0.65
N LEU A 388 15.83 24.91 0.16
CA LEU A 388 15.14 25.50 -0.98
C LEU A 388 13.74 25.90 -0.55
N ASP A 389 13.25 27.04 -1.05
CA ASP A 389 11.82 27.31 -0.96
C ASP A 389 11.04 26.58 -2.05
N MET A 390 9.71 26.57 -1.90
CA MET A 390 8.80 25.88 -2.80
C MET A 390 8.96 26.35 -4.25
N ARG A 391 9.12 27.65 -4.47
CA ARG A 391 9.20 28.23 -5.82
C ARG A 391 10.50 27.87 -6.51
N ASP A 392 11.62 27.93 -5.79
CA ASP A 392 12.93 27.55 -6.33
C ASP A 392 13.02 26.05 -6.60
N ALA A 393 12.46 25.21 -5.74
CA ALA A 393 12.35 23.78 -5.99
C ALA A 393 11.47 23.48 -7.23
N ALA A 394 10.31 24.13 -7.34
CA ALA A 394 9.43 24.01 -8.51
C ALA A 394 10.11 24.45 -9.81
N ARG A 395 10.81 25.60 -9.78
CA ARG A 395 11.61 26.10 -10.92
C ARG A 395 12.66 25.08 -11.34
N LEU A 396 13.42 24.59 -10.36
CA LEU A 396 14.52 23.68 -10.60
C LEU A 396 14.01 22.39 -11.26
N LEU A 397 12.95 21.80 -10.72
CA LEU A 397 12.31 20.62 -11.28
C LEU A 397 11.77 20.87 -12.68
N ALA A 398 10.98 21.92 -12.89
CA ALA A 398 10.37 22.21 -14.18
C ALA A 398 11.41 22.43 -15.28
N HIS A 399 12.47 23.18 -15.00
CA HIS A 399 13.52 23.43 -15.99
C HIS A 399 14.42 22.20 -16.21
N ARG A 400 14.84 21.52 -15.14
CA ARG A 400 15.68 20.31 -15.22
C ARG A 400 14.97 19.20 -15.98
N SER A 401 13.74 18.89 -15.60
CA SER A 401 12.99 17.77 -16.16
C SER A 401 12.61 18.03 -17.62
N ARG A 402 12.32 19.29 -18.00
CA ARG A 402 12.14 19.69 -19.40
C ARG A 402 13.43 19.56 -20.22
N ALA A 403 14.58 19.92 -19.66
CA ALA A 403 15.87 19.72 -20.33
C ALA A 403 16.15 18.22 -20.61
N TRP A 404 15.68 17.33 -19.73
CA TRP A 404 15.79 15.88 -19.86
C TRP A 404 15.11 15.31 -21.10
N LEU A 405 14.09 15.98 -21.64
CA LEU A 405 13.43 15.56 -22.88
C LEU A 405 14.42 15.41 -24.05
N ARG A 406 15.54 16.15 -24.03
CA ARG A 406 16.60 16.05 -25.05
C ARG A 406 17.43 14.75 -24.95
N LEU A 407 17.28 13.98 -23.87
CA LEU A 407 17.98 12.73 -23.60
C LEU A 407 17.11 11.49 -23.79
N VAL A 408 15.81 11.64 -24.05
CA VAL A 408 14.87 10.53 -24.25
C VAL A 408 15.36 9.63 -25.39
N GLY A 409 15.43 8.34 -25.12
CA GLY A 409 15.85 7.29 -26.05
C GLY A 409 17.36 7.16 -26.24
N LYS A 410 18.19 8.02 -25.63
CA LYS A 410 19.66 8.00 -25.82
C LYS A 410 20.40 7.08 -24.85
N GLY A 411 19.75 6.66 -23.77
CA GLY A 411 20.34 5.79 -22.77
C GLY A 411 19.28 5.06 -21.95
N THR A 412 19.73 4.04 -21.23
CA THR A 412 18.95 3.34 -20.20
C THR A 412 19.81 3.12 -18.95
N VAL A 413 19.18 2.65 -17.87
CA VAL A 413 19.88 2.22 -16.66
C VAL A 413 19.61 0.74 -16.40
N ILE A 414 20.64 0.02 -15.95
CA ILE A 414 20.52 -1.35 -15.43
C ILE A 414 20.90 -1.39 -13.96
N SER A 415 20.23 -2.24 -13.19
CA SER A 415 20.56 -2.58 -11.81
C SER A 415 21.37 -3.87 -11.80
N VAL A 416 22.46 -3.92 -11.03
CA VAL A 416 23.37 -5.07 -10.94
C VAL A 416 23.61 -5.42 -9.47
N ALA A 417 23.43 -6.70 -9.13
CA ALA A 417 23.56 -7.23 -7.77
C ALA A 417 25.01 -7.61 -7.42
N THR A 418 25.92 -6.63 -7.42
CA THR A 418 27.36 -6.84 -7.16
C THR A 418 27.97 -5.65 -6.44
N SER A 419 29.23 -5.76 -6.01
CA SER A 419 29.94 -4.69 -5.32
C SER A 419 30.43 -3.61 -6.30
N GLY A 420 30.57 -2.38 -5.80
CA GLY A 420 31.19 -1.30 -6.57
C GLY A 420 32.63 -1.61 -7.01
N GLN A 421 33.37 -2.39 -6.23
CA GLN A 421 34.73 -2.80 -6.58
C GLN A 421 34.74 -3.82 -7.73
N ASP A 422 33.85 -4.82 -7.68
CA ASP A 422 33.74 -5.85 -8.69
C ASP A 422 33.29 -5.30 -10.04
N ILE A 423 32.27 -4.43 -10.03
CA ILE A 423 31.76 -3.86 -11.27
C ILE A 423 32.79 -2.95 -11.92
N THR A 424 33.53 -2.15 -11.14
CA THR A 424 34.58 -1.26 -11.66
C THR A 424 35.68 -2.06 -12.35
N ARG A 425 36.07 -3.22 -11.81
CA ARG A 425 37.04 -4.12 -12.48
C ARG A 425 36.52 -4.65 -13.82
N ARG A 426 35.22 -4.96 -13.90
CA ARG A 426 34.59 -5.51 -15.12
C ARG A 426 34.40 -4.44 -16.19
N MET A 427 34.12 -3.20 -15.80
CA MET A 427 33.92 -2.08 -16.71
C MET A 427 35.14 -1.81 -17.61
N ALA A 428 36.35 -2.22 -17.21
CA ALA A 428 37.54 -2.11 -18.06
C ALA A 428 37.45 -2.91 -19.38
N ALA A 429 36.56 -3.90 -19.47
CA ALA A 429 36.31 -4.68 -20.67
C ALA A 429 35.13 -4.14 -21.52
N TRP A 430 34.43 -3.12 -21.04
CA TRP A 430 33.26 -2.54 -21.70
C TRP A 430 33.59 -1.21 -22.36
N PRO A 431 32.76 -0.75 -23.31
CA PRO A 431 32.94 0.58 -23.90
C PRO A 431 32.86 1.69 -22.84
N ASP A 432 33.63 2.76 -23.02
CA ASP A 432 33.63 3.96 -22.16
C ASP A 432 32.26 4.67 -22.06
N SER A 433 31.32 4.32 -22.94
CA SER A 433 29.93 4.80 -22.90
C SER A 433 29.09 4.20 -21.77
N VAL A 434 29.62 3.21 -21.05
CA VAL A 434 29.00 2.62 -19.85
C VAL A 434 29.64 3.23 -18.61
N GLU A 435 28.85 3.98 -17.84
CA GLU A 435 29.30 4.68 -16.65
C GLU A 435 28.57 4.17 -15.40
N LEU A 436 29.26 4.26 -14.27
CA LEU A 436 28.74 3.86 -12.97
C LEU A 436 27.84 4.98 -12.41
N ALA A 437 26.53 4.82 -12.61
CA ALA A 437 25.54 5.84 -12.30
C ALA A 437 25.24 5.94 -10.80
N ALA A 438 25.19 4.81 -10.09
CA ALA A 438 24.89 4.80 -8.66
C ALA A 438 25.53 3.63 -7.91
N LEU A 439 25.96 3.91 -6.68
CA LEU A 439 26.28 2.93 -5.64
C LEU A 439 25.18 3.04 -4.58
N ASN A 440 24.23 2.11 -4.61
CA ASN A 440 23.05 2.13 -3.75
C ASN A 440 23.28 1.37 -2.44
N GLY A 441 24.12 0.34 -2.45
CA GLY A 441 24.47 -0.45 -1.28
C GLY A 441 25.66 -1.36 -1.54
N PRO A 442 26.01 -2.22 -0.57
CA PRO A 442 27.17 -3.12 -0.66
C PRO A 442 27.18 -4.02 -1.90
N ARG A 443 25.98 -4.45 -2.31
CA ARG A 443 25.76 -5.35 -3.44
C ARG A 443 24.71 -4.80 -4.42
N SER A 444 24.53 -3.49 -4.47
CA SER A 444 23.50 -2.84 -5.29
C SER A 444 24.10 -1.67 -6.07
N VAL A 445 24.27 -1.88 -7.37
CA VAL A 445 24.89 -0.95 -8.30
C VAL A 445 23.92 -0.59 -9.42
N ALA A 446 23.98 0.64 -9.93
CA ALA A 446 23.36 1.02 -11.19
C ALA A 446 24.39 1.48 -12.23
N LEU A 447 24.25 1.00 -13.47
CA LEU A 447 25.04 1.42 -14.63
C LEU A 447 24.15 2.17 -15.63
N ALA A 448 24.67 3.24 -16.22
CA ALA A 448 24.01 4.01 -17.27
C ALA A 448 24.83 3.93 -18.57
N GLY A 449 24.13 3.91 -19.70
CA GLY A 449 24.78 3.80 -21.01
C GLY A 449 23.78 3.56 -22.15
N PRO A 450 24.28 3.35 -23.38
CA PRO A 450 23.45 3.05 -24.53
C PRO A 450 22.61 1.77 -24.33
N PRO A 451 21.33 1.74 -24.75
CA PRO A 451 20.44 0.60 -24.52
C PRO A 451 21.00 -0.74 -24.99
N ASP A 452 21.42 -0.84 -26.26
CA ASP A 452 21.86 -2.10 -26.85
C ASP A 452 23.14 -2.64 -26.17
N VAL A 453 24.02 -1.73 -25.72
CA VAL A 453 25.25 -2.10 -24.99
C VAL A 453 24.90 -2.64 -23.61
N LEU A 454 24.00 -1.97 -22.89
CA LEU A 454 23.57 -2.43 -21.57
C LEU A 454 22.75 -3.72 -21.62
N ASP A 455 21.95 -3.95 -22.67
CA ASP A 455 21.22 -5.20 -22.86
C ASP A 455 22.20 -6.38 -23.07
N GLY A 456 23.29 -6.17 -23.82
CA GLY A 456 24.39 -7.14 -23.94
C GLY A 456 25.08 -7.43 -22.60
N ILE A 457 25.39 -6.38 -21.81
CA ILE A 457 26.00 -6.53 -20.48
C ILE A 457 25.08 -7.28 -19.52
N VAL A 458 23.76 -7.06 -19.57
CA VAL A 458 22.79 -7.81 -18.76
C VAL A 458 22.87 -9.30 -19.07
N ASN A 459 22.91 -9.68 -20.36
CA ASN A 459 23.05 -11.08 -20.76
C ASN A 459 24.39 -11.66 -20.27
N ASP A 460 25.50 -10.97 -20.51
CA ASP A 460 26.84 -11.43 -20.10
C ASP A 460 26.94 -11.65 -18.58
N LEU A 461 26.38 -10.74 -17.79
CA LEU A 461 26.37 -10.85 -16.33
C LEU A 461 25.45 -11.99 -15.86
N THR A 462 24.28 -12.15 -16.50
CA THR A 462 23.33 -13.21 -16.17
C THR A 462 23.91 -14.59 -16.48
N ASP A 463 24.62 -14.74 -17.60
CA ASP A 463 25.33 -15.98 -17.97
C ASP A 463 26.44 -16.34 -16.96
N GLN A 464 26.97 -15.35 -16.24
CA GLN A 464 27.94 -15.52 -15.17
C GLN A 464 27.29 -15.68 -13.78
N GLY A 465 25.97 -15.81 -13.71
CA GLY A 465 25.22 -15.95 -12.46
C GLY A 465 25.08 -14.67 -11.64
N ILE A 466 25.41 -13.50 -12.22
CA ILE A 466 25.25 -12.20 -11.56
C ILE A 466 23.88 -11.64 -11.95
N HIS A 467 23.03 -11.40 -10.96
CA HIS A 467 21.72 -10.80 -11.22
C HIS A 467 21.87 -9.37 -11.75
N ALA A 468 21.46 -9.17 -12.99
CA ALA A 468 21.39 -7.86 -13.64
C ALA A 468 20.02 -7.71 -14.31
N LYS A 469 19.45 -6.51 -14.27
CA LYS A 469 18.16 -6.23 -14.91
C LYS A 469 18.07 -4.79 -15.40
N ARG A 470 17.37 -4.59 -16.51
CA ARG A 470 16.96 -3.26 -16.97
C ARG A 470 15.96 -2.64 -16.00
N ILE A 471 16.08 -1.34 -15.75
CA ILE A 471 15.10 -0.58 -14.97
C ILE A 471 13.98 -0.14 -15.93
N PRO A 472 12.75 -0.68 -15.80
CA PRO A 472 11.67 -0.38 -16.74
C PRO A 472 11.25 1.10 -16.67
N GLY A 473 10.95 1.68 -17.84
CA GLY A 473 10.46 3.06 -17.93
C GLY A 473 11.51 4.14 -17.64
N VAL A 474 12.80 3.79 -17.66
CA VAL A 474 13.92 4.74 -17.64
C VAL A 474 14.52 4.80 -19.04
N ASP A 475 13.97 5.68 -19.87
CA ASP A 475 14.40 5.97 -21.24
C ASP A 475 15.27 7.24 -21.34
N THR A 476 15.57 7.84 -20.20
CA THR A 476 16.49 8.97 -20.04
C THR A 476 17.54 8.63 -19.02
N VAL A 477 18.81 8.97 -19.27
CA VAL A 477 19.91 8.70 -18.34
C VAL A 477 20.42 9.98 -17.70
N GLY A 478 20.65 9.90 -16.39
CA GLY A 478 21.50 10.82 -15.63
C GLY A 478 22.79 10.11 -15.20
N HIS A 479 23.67 10.84 -14.53
CA HIS A 479 24.89 10.34 -13.89
C HIS A 479 25.90 9.73 -14.87
N CYS A 480 25.90 10.23 -16.10
CA CYS A 480 26.85 9.86 -17.14
C CYS A 480 27.15 11.06 -18.05
N SER A 481 28.18 10.92 -18.89
CA SER A 481 28.64 11.91 -19.87
C SER A 481 27.55 12.37 -20.84
N GLN A 482 26.50 11.57 -21.08
CA GLN A 482 25.38 11.98 -21.92
C GLN A 482 24.63 13.22 -21.39
N VAL A 483 24.76 13.52 -20.10
CA VAL A 483 24.19 14.75 -19.50
C VAL A 483 24.93 16.01 -19.96
N GLU A 484 26.20 15.92 -20.34
CA GLU A 484 27.07 17.10 -20.52
C GLU A 484 26.57 18.06 -21.61
N VAL A 485 25.83 17.54 -22.61
CA VAL A 485 25.10 18.33 -23.62
C VAL A 485 24.07 19.30 -23.03
N LEU A 486 23.60 19.04 -21.80
CA LEU A 486 22.68 19.90 -21.08
C LEU A 486 23.37 20.94 -20.21
N ARG A 487 24.70 20.88 -20.01
CA ARG A 487 25.43 21.68 -19.02
C ARG A 487 25.13 23.17 -19.13
N ASP A 488 25.48 23.79 -20.26
CA ASP A 488 25.35 25.23 -20.43
C ASP A 488 23.90 25.69 -20.29
N HIS A 489 22.95 24.88 -20.78
CA HIS A 489 21.53 25.17 -20.64
C HIS A 489 21.07 25.12 -19.19
N LEU A 490 21.43 24.06 -18.45
CA LEU A 490 21.09 23.90 -17.03
C LEU A 490 21.71 25.02 -16.19
N LEU A 491 22.97 25.38 -16.45
CA LEU A 491 23.64 26.45 -15.73
C LEU A 491 23.00 27.83 -15.96
N ASP A 492 22.42 28.05 -17.14
CA ASP A 492 21.71 29.29 -17.44
C ASP A 492 20.32 29.34 -16.79
N VAL A 493 19.50 28.30 -16.99
CA VAL A 493 18.10 28.30 -16.52
C VAL A 493 17.95 28.14 -15.01
N LEU A 494 18.94 27.52 -14.34
CA LEU A 494 18.93 27.32 -12.89
C LEU A 494 19.66 28.41 -12.11
N ARG A 495 20.30 29.37 -12.79
CA ARG A 495 21.03 30.50 -12.17
C ARG A 495 20.24 31.23 -11.08
N PRO A 496 18.92 31.46 -11.19
CA PRO A 496 18.23 32.24 -10.19
C PRO A 496 17.74 31.43 -8.97
N VAL A 497 18.05 30.13 -8.88
CA VAL A 497 17.81 29.32 -7.66
C VAL A 497 18.68 29.86 -6.53
N SER A 498 18.09 30.12 -5.37
CA SER A 498 18.75 30.76 -4.22
C SER A 498 18.76 29.84 -2.99
N PRO A 499 19.82 29.04 -2.79
CA PRO A 499 19.92 28.14 -1.64
C PRO A 499 19.98 28.90 -0.30
N ARG A 500 19.51 28.26 0.77
CA ARG A 500 19.37 28.81 2.12
C ARG A 500 20.01 27.89 3.16
N PRO A 501 20.41 28.41 4.33
CA PRO A 501 20.80 27.56 5.44
C PRO A 501 19.58 26.78 5.96
N ALA A 502 19.71 25.46 5.98
CA ALA A 502 18.75 24.51 6.54
C ALA A 502 19.00 24.26 8.04
N ALA A 503 17.92 24.04 8.79
CA ALA A 503 18.00 23.62 10.18
C ALA A 503 18.16 22.09 10.33
N VAL A 504 17.71 21.32 9.33
CA VAL A 504 17.84 19.86 9.31
C VAL A 504 19.10 19.49 8.52
N PRO A 505 20.00 18.66 9.07
CA PRO A 505 21.18 18.18 8.36
C PRO A 505 20.85 17.54 7.01
N PHE A 506 21.56 17.96 5.97
CA PHE A 506 21.39 17.47 4.60
C PHE A 506 22.60 16.62 4.20
N TYR A 507 22.37 15.33 3.92
CA TYR A 507 23.39 14.43 3.42
C TYR A 507 23.30 14.34 1.90
N SER A 508 24.30 14.88 1.23
CA SER A 508 24.43 14.86 -0.22
C SER A 508 24.91 13.49 -0.69
N THR A 509 24.24 12.91 -1.68
CA THR A 509 24.73 11.74 -2.41
C THR A 509 25.66 12.07 -3.55
N VAL A 510 25.85 13.35 -3.90
CA VAL A 510 26.93 13.78 -4.82
C VAL A 510 28.30 13.50 -4.19
N ASP A 511 28.50 14.01 -2.97
CA ASP A 511 29.75 13.86 -2.24
C ASP A 511 29.78 12.60 -1.35
N GLY A 512 28.61 12.18 -0.86
CA GLY A 512 28.44 11.09 0.11
C GLY A 512 28.50 11.54 1.57
N THR A 513 28.47 12.84 1.87
CA THR A 513 28.63 13.41 3.22
C THR A 513 27.55 14.44 3.54
N GLU A 514 27.48 14.87 4.81
CA GLU A 514 26.75 16.08 5.19
C GLU A 514 27.31 17.29 4.45
N ARG A 515 26.45 18.23 4.07
CA ARG A 515 26.82 19.40 3.25
C ARG A 515 26.18 20.69 3.76
N ASP A 516 26.93 21.79 3.69
CA ASP A 516 26.40 23.15 3.87
C ASP A 516 25.40 23.47 2.77
N THR A 517 24.16 23.69 3.20
CA THR A 517 23.01 23.89 2.31
C THR A 517 23.04 25.21 1.56
N THR A 518 23.83 26.20 2.00
CA THR A 518 24.04 27.44 1.24
C THR A 518 24.84 27.23 -0.05
N THR A 519 25.49 26.07 -0.19
CA THR A 519 26.29 25.69 -1.37
C THR A 519 25.51 24.87 -2.40
N LEU A 520 24.20 24.70 -2.23
CA LEU A 520 23.32 24.00 -3.18
C LEU A 520 22.94 24.91 -4.36
N ASP A 521 23.95 25.49 -4.98
CA ASP A 521 23.82 26.42 -6.10
C ASP A 521 23.60 25.68 -7.43
N THR A 522 23.55 26.45 -8.51
CA THR A 522 23.36 25.92 -9.87
C THR A 522 24.44 24.91 -10.29
N ASP A 523 25.69 25.12 -9.89
CA ASP A 523 26.78 24.19 -10.19
C ASP A 523 26.58 22.87 -9.44
N TYR A 524 26.15 22.93 -8.17
CA TYR A 524 25.76 21.75 -7.41
C TYR A 524 24.66 20.95 -8.12
N TRP A 525 23.59 21.59 -8.59
CA TRP A 525 22.48 20.88 -9.23
C TRP A 525 22.84 20.28 -10.60
N TYR A 526 23.81 20.88 -11.31
CA TYR A 526 24.43 20.25 -12.46
C TYR A 526 25.26 19.02 -12.05
N LEU A 527 26.08 19.13 -11.00
CA LEU A 527 26.86 18.00 -10.47
C LEU A 527 25.98 16.87 -9.96
N ASN A 528 24.89 17.16 -9.25
CA ASN A 528 23.88 16.17 -8.85
C ASN A 528 23.34 15.39 -10.05
N THR A 529 23.24 16.03 -11.21
CA THR A 529 22.83 15.36 -12.44
C THR A 529 23.94 14.51 -13.05
N ARG A 530 25.17 15.02 -13.09
CA ARG A 530 26.28 14.44 -13.86
C ARG A 530 27.07 13.38 -13.09
N SER A 531 27.26 13.60 -11.80
CA SER A 531 28.08 12.77 -10.93
C SER A 531 27.37 11.49 -10.55
N GLN A 532 28.13 10.45 -10.23
CA GLN A 532 27.65 9.22 -9.62
C GLN A 532 26.86 9.51 -8.33
N VAL A 533 25.75 8.81 -8.12
CA VAL A 533 25.00 8.82 -6.85
C VAL A 533 25.70 7.90 -5.83
N ARG A 534 26.23 8.47 -4.76
CA ARG A 534 26.95 7.78 -3.67
C ARG A 534 26.03 7.50 -2.47
N PHE A 535 24.87 6.90 -2.72
CA PHE A 535 23.86 6.65 -1.68
C PHE A 535 24.38 5.70 -0.59
N HIS A 536 25.09 4.63 -0.96
CA HIS A 536 25.75 3.72 -0.02
C HIS A 536 26.65 4.50 0.95
N GLN A 537 27.50 5.39 0.46
CA GLN A 537 28.40 6.20 1.28
C GLN A 537 27.65 7.17 2.20
N ALA A 538 26.59 7.81 1.71
CA ALA A 538 25.76 8.69 2.53
C ALA A 538 25.11 7.92 3.69
N VAL A 539 24.56 6.72 3.44
CA VAL A 539 23.99 5.85 4.48
C VAL A 539 25.06 5.40 5.48
N ARG A 540 26.24 4.99 5.02
CA ARG A 540 27.37 4.65 5.91
C ARG A 540 27.69 5.80 6.87
N ASN A 541 27.69 7.04 6.38
CA ASN A 541 27.98 8.22 7.19
C ASN A 541 26.83 8.57 8.15
N LEU A 542 25.58 8.38 7.75
CA LEU A 542 24.42 8.52 8.63
C LEU A 542 24.44 7.48 9.78
N LEU A 543 24.78 6.23 9.47
CA LEU A 543 24.91 5.16 10.48
C LEU A 543 26.07 5.47 11.45
N ALA A 544 27.21 5.93 10.92
CA ALA A 544 28.35 6.35 11.73
C ALA A 544 28.02 7.55 12.65
N ALA A 545 27.12 8.44 12.21
CA ALA A 545 26.59 9.54 13.02
C ALA A 545 25.55 9.10 14.06
N GLY A 546 25.21 7.81 14.13
CA GLY A 546 24.32 7.25 15.15
C GLY A 546 22.85 7.14 14.76
N HIS A 547 22.48 7.46 13.50
CA HIS A 547 21.10 7.27 13.04
C HIS A 547 20.78 5.78 12.91
N ARG A 548 19.61 5.36 13.40
CA ARG A 548 19.13 3.96 13.33
C ARG A 548 17.75 3.80 12.69
N SER A 549 16.98 4.88 12.61
CA SER A 549 15.62 4.88 12.05
C SER A 549 15.60 5.64 10.74
N PHE A 550 15.03 5.04 9.69
CA PHE A 550 14.90 5.63 8.36
C PHE A 550 13.45 5.55 7.88
N VAL A 551 12.96 6.64 7.30
CA VAL A 551 11.63 6.69 6.68
C VAL A 551 11.82 7.07 5.22
N GLU A 552 11.47 6.16 4.31
CA GLU A 552 11.42 6.44 2.88
C GLU A 552 10.10 7.13 2.54
N VAL A 553 10.21 8.42 2.23
CA VAL A 553 9.09 9.33 1.96
C VAL A 553 8.74 9.26 0.48
N SER A 554 8.00 8.22 0.10
CA SER A 554 7.73 7.93 -1.32
C SER A 554 6.40 7.20 -1.56
N PRO A 555 5.88 7.24 -2.82
CA PRO A 555 4.69 6.48 -3.20
C PRO A 555 4.90 4.95 -3.25
N HIS A 556 6.15 4.49 -3.18
CA HIS A 556 6.53 3.08 -3.11
C HIS A 556 8.00 2.94 -2.70
N PRO A 557 8.34 2.09 -1.71
CA PRO A 557 9.71 1.93 -1.24
C PRO A 557 10.64 1.32 -2.28
N LEU A 558 11.84 1.87 -2.41
CA LEU A 558 12.89 1.42 -3.34
C LEU A 558 14.24 1.17 -2.65
N LEU A 559 14.53 1.90 -1.57
CA LEU A 559 15.88 2.01 -0.99
C LEU A 559 16.02 1.33 0.37
N GLY A 560 14.91 0.96 1.02
CA GLY A 560 14.92 0.32 2.34
C GLY A 560 15.86 -0.88 2.45
N ALA A 561 15.81 -1.82 1.50
CA ALA A 561 16.71 -2.98 1.49
C ALA A 561 18.19 -2.59 1.38
N SER A 562 18.52 -1.54 0.62
CA SER A 562 19.90 -1.07 0.50
C SER A 562 20.41 -0.40 1.79
N ILE A 563 19.51 0.24 2.54
CA ILE A 563 19.83 0.80 3.87
C ILE A 563 20.11 -0.34 4.86
N GLU A 564 19.23 -1.33 4.92
CA GLU A 564 19.39 -2.51 5.79
C GLU A 564 20.67 -3.30 5.46
N ASP A 565 20.93 -3.55 4.17
CA ASP A 565 22.15 -4.24 3.73
C ASP A 565 23.42 -3.44 4.10
N THR A 566 23.35 -2.09 4.05
CA THR A 566 24.46 -1.23 4.47
C THR A 566 24.66 -1.30 5.99
N ALA A 567 23.60 -1.37 6.78
CA ALA A 567 23.68 -1.53 8.23
C ALA A 567 24.29 -2.86 8.64
N ALA A 568 23.96 -3.94 7.92
CA ALA A 568 24.55 -5.26 8.12
C ALA A 568 26.08 -5.28 7.94
N GLU A 569 26.65 -4.44 7.06
CA GLU A 569 28.12 -4.31 6.94
C GLU A 569 28.79 -3.81 8.23
N PHE A 570 28.05 -3.09 9.08
CA PHE A 570 28.51 -2.62 10.39
C PHE A 570 28.14 -3.56 11.54
N GLY A 571 27.47 -4.68 11.26
CA GLY A 571 26.91 -5.55 12.31
C GLY A 571 25.82 -4.86 13.13
N LEU A 572 25.07 -3.94 12.52
CA LEU A 572 23.96 -3.24 13.16
C LEU A 572 22.63 -3.91 12.80
N ASP A 573 22.08 -4.69 13.73
CA ASP A 573 20.80 -5.40 13.58
C ASP A 573 19.59 -4.58 14.04
N ASP A 574 19.82 -3.39 14.62
CA ASP A 574 18.82 -2.50 15.21
C ASP A 574 18.31 -1.40 14.25
N VAL A 575 18.75 -1.43 12.99
CA VAL A 575 18.38 -0.45 11.97
C VAL A 575 17.06 -0.82 11.30
N ALA A 576 16.14 0.14 11.20
CA ALA A 576 14.85 -0.03 10.56
C ALA A 576 14.64 0.99 9.43
N ALA A 577 14.17 0.52 8.28
CA ALA A 577 13.78 1.35 7.15
C ALA A 577 12.30 1.13 6.79
N VAL A 578 11.47 2.14 7.04
CA VAL A 578 10.01 2.09 6.82
C VAL A 578 9.64 2.86 5.56
N GLY A 579 8.80 2.28 4.70
CA GLY A 579 8.26 2.97 3.52
C GLY A 579 6.96 3.69 3.81
N THR A 580 6.61 4.72 3.03
CA THR A 580 5.36 5.50 3.26
C THR A 580 4.13 4.90 2.57
N LEU A 581 4.13 4.80 1.24
CA LEU A 581 3.04 4.15 0.49
C LEU A 581 3.54 2.91 -0.24
N ARG A 582 2.63 2.17 -0.87
CA ARG A 582 2.96 1.06 -1.77
C ARG A 582 2.09 1.11 -3.02
N ARG A 583 2.56 0.51 -4.12
CA ARG A 583 1.79 0.40 -5.38
C ARG A 583 0.41 -0.20 -5.11
N GLY A 584 -0.65 0.49 -5.56
CA GLY A 584 -2.04 0.10 -5.32
C GLY A 584 -2.56 0.38 -3.90
N GLN A 585 -1.77 1.05 -3.05
CA GLN A 585 -2.10 1.34 -1.65
C GLN A 585 -1.74 2.80 -1.32
N GLY A 586 -2.44 3.73 -1.97
CA GLY A 586 -2.18 5.18 -1.87
C GLY A 586 -3.13 5.92 -0.92
N GLY A 587 -3.58 5.22 0.13
CA GLY A 587 -4.69 5.65 1.00
C GLY A 587 -4.37 5.61 2.50
N THR A 588 -5.30 6.10 3.32
CA THR A 588 -5.08 6.32 4.77
C THR A 588 -4.70 5.03 5.51
N ARG A 589 -5.29 3.88 5.13
CA ARG A 589 -4.94 2.59 5.75
C ARG A 589 -3.45 2.29 5.64
N ARG A 590 -2.84 2.51 4.47
CA ARG A 590 -1.41 2.23 4.26
C ARG A 590 -0.53 3.22 4.99
N VAL A 591 -0.91 4.50 5.03
CA VAL A 591 -0.22 5.51 5.85
C VAL A 591 -0.23 5.09 7.32
N LEU A 592 -1.38 4.74 7.88
CA LEU A 592 -1.46 4.28 9.27
C LEU A 592 -0.67 2.99 9.53
N THR A 593 -0.64 2.06 8.58
CA THR A 593 0.24 0.88 8.67
C THR A 593 1.72 1.29 8.69
N SER A 594 2.15 2.24 7.87
CA SER A 594 3.53 2.75 7.89
C SER A 594 3.87 3.49 9.18
N VAL A 595 2.94 4.30 9.69
CA VAL A 595 3.08 4.96 10.99
C VAL A 595 3.17 3.94 12.13
N ALA A 596 2.39 2.86 12.07
CA ALA A 596 2.49 1.72 12.98
C ALA A 596 3.84 0.99 12.86
N GLU A 597 4.34 0.72 11.65
CA GLU A 597 5.68 0.17 11.40
C GLU A 597 6.77 1.06 12.03
N ALA A 598 6.68 2.38 11.85
CA ALA A 598 7.59 3.34 12.48
C ALA A 598 7.51 3.30 14.02
N TYR A 599 6.29 3.28 14.58
CA TYR A 599 6.05 3.22 16.01
C TYR A 599 6.67 1.97 16.67
N VAL A 600 6.50 0.79 16.07
CA VAL A 600 7.03 -0.46 16.66
C VAL A 600 8.56 -0.52 16.61
N HIS A 601 9.19 0.21 15.69
CA HIS A 601 10.64 0.34 15.59
C HIS A 601 11.23 1.45 16.48
N GLY A 602 10.40 2.18 17.23
CA GLY A 602 10.87 3.13 18.23
C GLY A 602 10.83 4.60 17.80
N ILE A 603 10.27 4.93 16.63
CA ILE A 603 10.01 6.32 16.25
C ILE A 603 8.87 6.88 17.12
N ASP A 604 9.02 8.12 17.56
CA ASP A 604 7.98 8.82 18.32
C ASP A 604 6.86 9.25 17.37
N ILE A 605 5.62 8.79 17.65
CA ILE A 605 4.44 9.04 16.83
C ILE A 605 3.35 9.69 17.67
N ASP A 606 2.75 10.77 17.15
CA ASP A 606 1.46 11.28 17.59
C ASP A 606 0.35 10.69 16.70
N PHE A 607 -0.44 9.75 17.25
CA PHE A 607 -1.56 9.13 16.54
C PHE A 607 -2.85 9.98 16.56
N THR A 608 -2.87 11.14 17.22
CA THR A 608 -4.04 12.01 17.31
C THR A 608 -4.67 12.35 15.94
N PRO A 609 -3.90 12.58 14.84
CA PRO A 609 -4.48 12.84 13.52
C PRO A 609 -5.41 11.73 12.99
N ALA A 610 -5.24 10.48 13.45
CA ALA A 610 -6.12 9.36 13.07
C ALA A 610 -7.57 9.54 13.53
N PHE A 611 -7.83 10.48 14.45
CA PHE A 611 -9.15 10.78 15.00
C PHE A 611 -9.78 12.04 14.41
N THR A 612 -9.18 12.64 13.39
CA THR A 612 -9.72 13.84 12.75
C THR A 612 -11.17 13.63 12.32
N GLY A 613 -12.08 14.52 12.72
CA GLY A 613 -13.51 14.39 12.48
C GLY A 613 -14.27 13.46 13.45
N THR A 614 -13.60 12.89 14.45
CA THR A 614 -14.21 12.07 15.50
C THR A 614 -14.02 12.70 16.88
N THR A 615 -14.92 12.37 17.81
CA THR A 615 -14.83 12.79 19.22
C THR A 615 -14.90 11.55 20.12
N PRO A 616 -13.80 10.76 20.18
CA PRO A 616 -13.80 9.53 20.95
C PRO A 616 -13.84 9.81 22.46
N ASN A 617 -14.51 8.93 23.19
CA ASN A 617 -14.56 8.96 24.65
C ASN A 617 -13.48 8.05 25.24
N ARG A 618 -13.00 8.41 26.44
CA ARG A 618 -12.22 7.47 27.25
C ARG A 618 -13.16 6.44 27.87
N ILE A 619 -12.75 5.18 27.83
CA ILE A 619 -13.47 4.05 28.42
C ILE A 619 -12.56 3.29 29.39
N ASP A 620 -13.15 2.48 30.25
CA ASP A 620 -12.41 1.59 31.13
C ASP A 620 -11.97 0.36 30.34
N LEU A 621 -10.66 0.24 30.12
CA LEU A 621 -10.04 -0.96 29.55
C LEU A 621 -9.34 -1.75 30.66
N PRO A 622 -9.28 -3.10 30.55
CA PRO A 622 -8.61 -3.92 31.53
C PRO A 622 -7.11 -3.61 31.55
N THR A 623 -6.57 -3.38 32.74
CA THR A 623 -5.12 -3.35 32.98
C THR A 623 -4.62 -4.75 33.27
N VAL A 624 -3.64 -5.22 32.50
CA VAL A 624 -2.89 -6.42 32.88
C VAL A 624 -1.89 -5.99 33.94
N GLU A 625 -2.16 -6.34 35.19
CA GLU A 625 -1.15 -6.23 36.25
C GLU A 625 -0.04 -7.24 35.95
N ASP A 626 1.19 -6.76 35.89
CA ASP A 626 2.36 -7.62 35.89
C ASP A 626 2.43 -8.28 37.27
N HIS A 627 1.81 -9.46 37.40
CA HIS A 627 2.05 -10.33 38.54
C HIS A 627 3.49 -10.80 38.42
N GLY A 628 4.40 -9.98 38.95
CA GLY A 628 5.83 -10.21 38.97
C GLY A 628 6.09 -11.66 39.34
N ILE A 629 6.69 -12.40 38.40
CA ILE A 629 7.38 -13.62 38.75
C ILE A 629 8.59 -13.15 39.56
N GLU A 630 8.45 -13.14 40.88
CA GLU A 630 9.55 -12.91 41.80
C GLU A 630 10.70 -13.87 41.44
N GLY A 631 11.79 -13.28 40.95
CA GLY A 631 13.13 -13.86 40.97
C GLY A 631 13.34 -15.11 40.12
N HIS A 632 13.43 -14.96 38.79
CA HIS A 632 14.48 -15.58 37.99
C HIS A 632 15.15 -14.46 37.20
N GLY A 633 16.37 -14.09 37.60
CA GLY A 633 17.18 -13.16 36.83
C GLY A 633 17.48 -13.77 35.46
N ASP A 634 17.47 -12.92 34.43
CA ASP A 634 18.03 -13.20 33.09
C ASP A 634 17.97 -14.67 32.65
N ASP A 635 16.75 -15.22 32.55
CA ASP A 635 16.58 -16.44 31.77
C ASP A 635 16.33 -16.00 30.32
N GLY A 636 17.40 -16.07 29.53
CA GLY A 636 17.30 -16.26 28.09
C GLY A 636 16.41 -17.48 27.87
N GLY A 637 15.12 -17.24 27.67
CA GLY A 637 14.19 -18.30 27.32
C GLY A 637 14.76 -18.99 26.09
N GLU A 638 15.01 -20.30 26.18
CA GLU A 638 15.56 -21.12 25.10
C GLU A 638 14.99 -20.65 23.76
N THR A 639 15.84 -20.03 22.94
CA THR A 639 15.42 -19.65 21.61
C THR A 639 15.04 -20.93 20.86
N TRP A 640 14.18 -20.82 19.84
CA TRP A 640 13.88 -21.98 18.99
C TRP A 640 15.19 -22.65 18.50
N THR A 641 16.19 -21.83 18.21
CA THR A 641 17.55 -22.20 17.84
C THR A 641 18.30 -22.93 18.96
N ASP A 642 18.19 -22.52 20.23
CA ASP A 642 18.78 -23.24 21.37
C ASP A 642 18.11 -24.60 21.59
N ARG A 643 16.79 -24.67 21.42
CA ARG A 643 16.03 -25.93 21.52
C ARG A 643 16.40 -26.90 20.40
N VAL A 644 16.55 -26.42 19.16
CA VAL A 644 17.01 -27.25 18.04
C VAL A 644 18.48 -27.64 18.20
N ARG A 645 19.32 -26.78 18.79
CA ARG A 645 20.75 -27.08 19.03
C ARG A 645 20.96 -28.32 19.91
N THR A 646 20.01 -28.66 20.78
CA THR A 646 20.08 -29.84 21.66
C THR A 646 19.63 -31.15 20.99
N LEU A 647 19.07 -31.09 19.78
CA LEU A 647 18.66 -32.27 19.02
C LEU A 647 19.87 -32.94 18.30
N PRO A 648 19.83 -34.26 18.06
CA PRO A 648 20.76 -34.94 17.15
C PRO A 648 20.74 -34.35 15.73
N ASP A 649 21.87 -34.39 15.02
CA ASP A 649 22.07 -33.79 13.68
C ASP A 649 20.94 -34.09 12.69
N GLU A 650 20.53 -35.36 12.59
CA GLU A 650 19.44 -35.78 11.71
C GLU A 650 18.09 -35.12 12.08
N GLN A 651 17.83 -34.92 13.38
CA GLN A 651 16.63 -34.26 13.88
C GLN A 651 16.71 -32.73 13.79
N ARG A 652 17.92 -32.15 13.73
CA ARG A 652 18.15 -30.71 13.50
C ARG A 652 17.80 -30.32 12.07
N GLU A 653 18.27 -31.10 11.10
CA GLU A 653 17.92 -30.88 9.70
C GLU A 653 16.42 -31.07 9.44
N GLU A 654 15.79 -32.07 10.06
CA GLU A 654 14.35 -32.29 9.97
C GLU A 654 13.54 -31.12 10.55
N ALA A 655 13.93 -30.61 11.74
CA ALA A 655 13.28 -29.45 12.34
C ALA A 655 13.45 -28.15 11.53
N LEU A 656 14.61 -27.97 10.90
CA LEU A 656 14.86 -26.84 10.00
C LEU A 656 14.09 -26.95 8.69
N LEU A 657 13.98 -28.15 8.13
CA LEU A 657 13.19 -28.41 6.93
C LEU A 657 11.70 -28.12 7.20
N ASP A 658 11.19 -28.61 8.31
CA ASP A 658 9.82 -28.37 8.76
C ASP A 658 9.54 -26.86 8.99
N LEU A 659 10.49 -26.11 9.57
CA LEU A 659 10.41 -24.65 9.66
C LEU A 659 10.34 -23.99 8.28
N VAL A 660 11.25 -24.33 7.37
CA VAL A 660 11.29 -23.76 6.02
C VAL A 660 10.00 -24.06 5.26
N CYS A 661 9.51 -25.30 5.29
CA CYS A 661 8.26 -25.69 4.63
C CYS A 661 7.05 -24.93 5.18
N ARG A 662 6.95 -24.74 6.51
CA ARG A 662 5.88 -23.92 7.10
C ARG A 662 5.94 -22.46 6.67
N THR A 663 7.13 -21.85 6.70
CA THR A 663 7.28 -20.45 6.27
C THR A 663 6.95 -20.28 4.79
N VAL A 664 7.29 -21.26 3.94
CA VAL A 664 6.92 -21.28 2.51
C VAL A 664 5.40 -21.40 2.35
N ALA A 665 4.76 -22.32 3.06
CA ALA A 665 3.30 -22.50 3.02
C ALA A 665 2.56 -21.22 3.42
N ALA A 666 3.02 -20.54 4.48
CA ALA A 666 2.46 -19.27 4.94
C ALA A 666 2.63 -18.15 3.90
N VAL A 667 3.76 -18.10 3.21
CA VAL A 667 4.07 -17.09 2.20
C VAL A 667 3.27 -17.28 0.90
N LEU A 668 2.95 -18.52 0.54
CA LEU A 668 2.23 -18.87 -0.68
C LEU A 668 0.70 -18.89 -0.53
N GLU A 669 0.17 -18.63 0.67
CA GLU A 669 -1.26 -18.70 0.99
C GLU A 669 -1.89 -20.07 0.63
N ALA A 670 -1.08 -21.13 0.57
CA ALA A 670 -1.47 -22.45 0.08
C ALA A 670 -2.31 -23.26 1.09
N ASP A 671 -2.30 -22.89 2.38
CA ASP A 671 -3.09 -23.55 3.42
C ASP A 671 -3.29 -22.63 4.67
N PRO A 672 -4.54 -22.34 5.09
CA PRO A 672 -4.83 -21.63 6.35
C PRO A 672 -4.43 -22.38 7.64
N ALA A 673 -4.07 -23.67 7.56
CA ALA A 673 -3.73 -24.50 8.72
C ALA A 673 -2.21 -24.65 8.99
N GLY A 674 -1.33 -24.20 8.09
CA GLY A 674 0.12 -24.13 8.33
C GLY A 674 0.83 -25.47 8.55
N THR A 675 0.37 -26.55 7.91
CA THR A 675 1.03 -27.87 8.00
C THR A 675 2.14 -28.01 6.96
N ALA A 676 3.29 -28.61 7.35
CA ALA A 676 4.46 -28.75 6.48
C ALA A 676 4.24 -29.70 5.28
N ASP A 677 3.21 -30.55 5.35
CA ASP A 677 2.93 -31.62 4.37
C ASP A 677 2.49 -31.11 2.99
N ALA A 678 2.10 -29.83 2.86
CA ALA A 678 1.67 -29.23 1.59
C ALA A 678 2.84 -28.78 0.69
N VAL A 679 4.08 -28.73 1.21
CA VAL A 679 5.26 -28.21 0.50
C VAL A 679 6.24 -29.35 0.23
N ALA A 680 6.46 -29.67 -1.04
CA ALA A 680 7.41 -30.70 -1.44
C ALA A 680 8.87 -30.23 -1.19
N PRO A 681 9.67 -30.93 -0.35
CA PRO A 681 11.00 -30.49 0.06
C PRO A 681 12.02 -30.23 -1.07
N ASP A 682 11.87 -30.95 -2.18
CA ASP A 682 12.81 -30.93 -3.31
C ASP A 682 12.31 -30.12 -4.51
N THR A 683 11.09 -29.60 -4.48
CA THR A 683 10.56 -28.77 -5.56
C THR A 683 11.16 -27.37 -5.51
N ALA A 684 11.47 -26.78 -6.66
CA ALA A 684 12.07 -25.46 -6.72
C ALA A 684 11.05 -24.39 -6.27
N PHE A 685 11.49 -23.40 -5.49
CA PHE A 685 10.62 -22.31 -5.04
C PHE A 685 9.93 -21.59 -6.20
N LYS A 686 10.61 -21.43 -7.33
CA LYS A 686 10.05 -20.83 -8.55
C LYS A 686 8.87 -21.65 -9.11
N GLU A 687 8.94 -22.98 -9.05
CA GLU A 687 7.88 -23.89 -9.51
C GLU A 687 6.69 -23.87 -8.54
N MET A 688 6.91 -23.57 -7.26
CA MET A 688 5.86 -23.35 -6.26
C MET A 688 5.18 -21.97 -6.36
N GLY A 689 5.59 -21.12 -7.31
CA GLY A 689 5.02 -19.76 -7.46
C GLY A 689 5.65 -18.70 -6.56
N LEU A 690 6.82 -18.98 -5.96
CA LEU A 690 7.53 -18.02 -5.12
C LEU A 690 8.20 -16.92 -5.97
N GLY A 691 7.54 -15.76 -6.06
CA GLY A 691 8.07 -14.56 -6.71
C GLY A 691 9.04 -13.76 -5.83
N SER A 692 9.60 -12.67 -6.37
CA SER A 692 10.60 -11.85 -5.66
C SER A 692 10.11 -11.21 -4.36
N LEU A 693 8.81 -10.87 -4.24
CA LEU A 693 8.24 -10.35 -3.00
C LEU A 693 8.06 -11.46 -1.95
N SER A 694 7.62 -12.63 -2.37
CA SER A 694 7.46 -13.83 -1.54
C SER A 694 8.81 -14.34 -1.02
N ALA A 695 9.88 -14.23 -1.81
CA ALA A 695 11.25 -14.53 -1.38
C ALA A 695 11.74 -13.66 -0.21
N VAL A 696 11.44 -12.36 -0.25
CA VAL A 696 11.79 -11.44 0.86
C VAL A 696 10.97 -11.74 2.11
N ARG A 697 9.69 -12.10 1.97
CA ARG A 697 8.84 -12.52 3.10
C ARG A 697 9.33 -13.83 3.73
N LEU A 698 9.68 -14.82 2.91
CA LEU A 698 10.28 -16.07 3.34
C LEU A 698 11.57 -15.82 4.13
N ARG A 699 12.47 -14.99 3.59
CA ARG A 699 13.70 -14.56 4.29
C ARG A 699 13.39 -13.93 5.64
N ASN A 700 12.45 -12.97 5.69
CA ASN A 700 12.12 -12.26 6.92
C ASN A 700 11.57 -13.19 7.99
N GLY A 701 10.63 -14.08 7.62
CA GLY A 701 10.09 -15.07 8.54
C GLY A 701 11.15 -16.04 9.07
N LEU A 702 12.09 -16.46 8.22
CA LEU A 702 13.21 -17.30 8.66
C LEU A 702 14.18 -16.56 9.57
N ARG A 703 14.50 -15.29 9.29
CA ARG A 703 15.35 -14.44 10.14
C ARG A 703 14.74 -14.25 11.52
N GLU A 704 13.43 -13.99 11.58
CA GLU A 704 12.69 -13.83 12.83
C GLU A 704 12.66 -15.13 13.65
N ALA A 705 12.40 -16.27 13.00
CA ALA A 705 12.30 -17.55 13.67
C ALA A 705 13.65 -18.10 14.17
N THR A 706 14.73 -17.84 13.44
CA THR A 706 16.04 -18.46 13.72
C THR A 706 17.07 -17.52 14.34
N GLY A 707 16.90 -16.20 14.19
CA GLY A 707 17.93 -15.20 14.47
C GLY A 707 19.10 -15.22 13.48
N ALA A 708 19.05 -16.04 12.42
CA ALA A 708 20.12 -16.13 11.43
C ALA A 708 20.17 -14.90 10.52
N HIS A 709 21.37 -14.41 10.23
CA HIS A 709 21.57 -13.38 9.21
C HIS A 709 21.48 -14.01 7.80
N LEU A 710 20.41 -13.68 7.06
CA LEU A 710 20.14 -14.25 5.74
C LEU A 710 20.09 -13.16 4.65
N PRO A 711 20.87 -13.27 3.55
CA PRO A 711 20.81 -12.32 2.44
C PRO A 711 19.46 -12.34 1.72
N ALA A 712 19.11 -11.25 1.04
CA ALA A 712 17.89 -11.14 0.23
C ALA A 712 17.81 -12.18 -0.91
N THR A 713 18.96 -12.71 -1.34
CA THR A 713 19.08 -13.70 -2.41
C THR A 713 18.94 -15.14 -1.92
N ILE A 714 18.73 -15.38 -0.62
CA ILE A 714 18.87 -16.72 -0.03
C ILE A 714 17.96 -17.78 -0.68
N ALA A 715 16.73 -17.41 -1.07
CA ALA A 715 15.80 -18.31 -1.75
C ALA A 715 16.19 -18.62 -3.21
N TYR A 716 17.11 -17.85 -3.78
CA TYR A 716 17.68 -18.09 -5.10
C TYR A 716 19.01 -18.85 -5.02
N ASP A 717 19.82 -18.53 -4.02
CA ASP A 717 21.10 -19.20 -3.74
C ASP A 717 20.86 -20.66 -3.31
N HIS A 718 19.75 -20.92 -2.62
CA HIS A 718 19.28 -22.24 -2.20
C HIS A 718 17.85 -22.47 -2.69
N PRO A 719 17.64 -22.96 -3.92
CA PRO A 719 16.37 -22.84 -4.63
C PRO A 719 15.28 -23.85 -4.21
N THR A 720 15.50 -24.69 -3.20
CA THR A 720 14.51 -25.65 -2.68
C THR A 720 14.44 -25.60 -1.15
N PRO A 721 13.31 -25.97 -0.51
CA PRO A 721 13.20 -26.06 0.94
C PRO A 721 14.32 -26.89 1.60
N ALA A 722 14.65 -28.05 1.01
CA ALA A 722 15.71 -28.93 1.52
C ALA A 722 17.13 -28.35 1.34
N ALA A 723 17.39 -27.59 0.27
CA ALA A 723 18.66 -26.90 0.09
C ALA A 723 18.82 -25.74 1.10
N LEU A 724 17.74 -25.00 1.36
CA LEU A 724 17.73 -23.88 2.29
C LEU A 724 17.85 -24.35 3.74
N ALA A 725 17.15 -25.42 4.12
CA ALA A 725 17.24 -26.02 5.45
C ALA A 725 18.67 -26.50 5.79
N ARG A 726 19.35 -27.15 4.84
CA ARG A 726 20.76 -27.56 5.01
C ARG A 726 21.69 -26.36 5.15
N HIS A 727 21.49 -25.30 4.37
CA HIS A 727 22.28 -24.09 4.50
C HIS A 727 22.08 -23.42 5.87
N LEU A 728 20.84 -23.40 6.38
CA LEU A 728 20.55 -22.91 7.73
C LEU A 728 21.22 -23.77 8.80
N ALA A 729 21.23 -25.10 8.65
CA ALA A 729 21.92 -26.00 9.57
C ALA A 729 23.42 -25.69 9.65
N MET A 730 24.07 -25.52 8.49
CA MET A 730 25.47 -25.12 8.41
C MET A 730 25.72 -23.74 9.05
N THR A 731 24.84 -22.78 8.79
CA THR A 731 25.00 -21.40 9.27
C THR A 731 24.78 -21.27 10.78
N LEU A 732 23.85 -22.05 11.34
CA LEU A 732 23.44 -21.96 12.75
C LEU A 732 24.24 -22.86 13.69
N PHE A 733 24.73 -24.00 13.18
CA PHE A 733 25.25 -25.07 14.01
C PHE A 733 26.66 -25.56 13.66
N ASP A 734 27.15 -25.34 12.43
CA ASP A 734 28.53 -25.67 12.05
C ASP A 734 29.48 -24.48 12.25
N ALA A 735 29.71 -24.11 13.51
CA ALA A 735 30.77 -23.19 13.91
C ALA A 735 32.13 -23.92 14.00
N THR A 736 32.72 -24.29 12.86
CA THR A 736 34.18 -24.59 12.77
C THR A 736 34.94 -23.64 11.84
N GLY A 737 34.36 -22.48 11.52
CA GLY A 737 35.04 -21.39 10.82
C GLY A 737 34.95 -20.08 11.59
N ALA A 738 35.67 -19.95 12.70
CA ALA A 738 35.87 -18.67 13.35
C ALA A 738 36.58 -17.70 12.38
N ALA A 739 35.87 -16.66 11.93
CA ALA A 739 36.53 -15.47 11.43
C ALA A 739 37.35 -14.86 12.59
N PRO A 740 38.61 -14.47 12.39
CA PRO A 740 39.43 -13.93 13.48
C PRO A 740 38.82 -12.62 13.96
N ALA A 741 38.52 -12.56 15.27
CA ALA A 741 38.10 -11.35 15.94
C ALA A 741 39.18 -10.26 15.75
N VAL A 742 38.79 -9.16 15.11
CA VAL A 742 39.59 -7.92 15.11
C VAL A 742 39.47 -7.32 16.51
N PRO A 743 40.58 -7.08 17.24
CA PRO A 743 40.49 -6.46 18.56
C PRO A 743 40.08 -5.00 18.42
N ALA A 744 39.15 -4.55 19.27
CA ALA A 744 38.75 -3.15 19.38
C ALA A 744 39.95 -2.27 19.78
N PRO A 745 40.09 -1.04 19.25
CA PRO A 745 41.21 -0.17 19.59
C PRO A 745 41.05 0.34 21.03
N SER A 746 42.05 0.04 21.87
CA SER A 746 42.24 0.68 23.18
C SER A 746 42.64 2.14 23.00
N ARG A 747 42.17 2.98 23.91
CA ARG A 747 42.11 4.45 23.78
C ARG A 747 43.42 5.22 24.02
N ASP A 748 44.57 4.56 24.15
CA ASP A 748 45.80 5.18 24.66
C ASP A 748 47.08 4.82 23.87
N ASP A 749 47.15 5.09 22.56
CA ASP A 749 48.44 5.12 21.85
C ASP A 749 48.54 6.31 20.87
N GLU A 750 49.65 7.04 20.97
CA GLU A 750 50.06 8.18 20.13
C GLU A 750 50.14 7.81 18.63
N PRO A 751 50.09 8.80 17.71
CA PRO A 751 49.89 8.53 16.29
C PRO A 751 51.09 7.81 15.67
N ILE A 752 50.90 6.55 15.31
CA ILE A 752 51.83 5.81 14.46
C ILE A 752 51.59 6.25 13.01
N ASP A 753 52.66 6.71 12.36
CA ASP A 753 52.70 7.09 10.94
C ASP A 753 52.12 5.98 10.04
N ALA A 754 51.22 6.36 9.13
CA ALA A 754 50.48 5.47 8.25
C ALA A 754 51.40 4.58 7.39
N GLU A 755 52.63 5.01 7.14
CA GLU A 755 53.64 4.24 6.40
C GLU A 755 54.14 3.02 7.19
N THR A 756 54.26 3.14 8.52
CA THR A 756 54.73 2.04 9.39
C THR A 756 53.64 0.97 9.56
N ALA A 757 52.37 1.37 9.64
CA ALA A 757 51.23 0.45 9.74
C ALA A 757 51.06 -0.44 8.50
N VAL A 758 51.35 0.11 7.30
CA VAL A 758 51.31 -0.64 6.03
C VAL A 758 52.44 -1.67 5.94
N LEU A 759 53.64 -1.31 6.39
CA LEU A 759 54.79 -2.23 6.44
C LEU A 759 54.53 -3.42 7.38
N THR A 760 54.00 -3.17 8.58
CA THR A 760 53.64 -4.25 9.53
C THR A 760 52.51 -5.14 9.00
N ALA A 761 51.57 -4.59 8.23
CA ALA A 761 50.51 -5.37 7.60
C ALA A 761 51.03 -6.27 6.46
N LEU A 762 52.00 -5.79 5.68
CA LEU A 762 52.65 -6.56 4.62
C LEU A 762 53.51 -7.71 5.19
N GLU A 763 54.25 -7.47 6.27
CA GLU A 763 55.04 -8.51 6.95
C GLU A 763 54.15 -9.63 7.52
N ARG A 764 52.98 -9.28 8.07
CA ARG A 764 51.98 -10.26 8.55
C ARG A 764 51.35 -11.05 7.42
N ALA A 765 51.15 -10.45 6.25
CA ALA A 765 50.65 -11.13 5.06
C ALA A 765 51.68 -12.12 4.51
N ASP A 766 52.96 -11.79 4.55
CA ASP A 766 54.05 -12.68 4.11
C ASP A 766 54.22 -13.88 5.06
N GLU A 767 54.13 -13.67 6.38
CA GLU A 767 54.12 -14.78 7.35
C GLU A 767 52.92 -15.72 7.17
N ALA A 768 51.75 -15.18 6.83
CA ALA A 768 50.55 -15.99 6.55
C ALA A 768 50.70 -16.81 5.26
N LEU A 769 51.37 -16.24 4.25
CA LEU A 769 51.67 -16.92 2.99
C LEU A 769 52.73 -18.04 3.17
N GLU A 770 53.74 -17.81 4.02
CA GLU A 770 54.73 -18.82 4.41
C GLU A 770 54.08 -20.00 5.15
N ARG A 771 53.14 -19.74 6.08
CA ARG A 771 52.38 -20.79 6.78
C ARG A 771 51.52 -21.63 5.83
N LEU A 772 50.97 -21.03 4.78
CA LEU A 772 50.21 -21.72 3.72
C LEU A 772 51.09 -22.59 2.81
N ARG A 773 52.41 -22.38 2.82
CA ARG A 773 53.39 -23.12 2.00
C ARG A 773 54.07 -24.28 2.74
N ALA A 774 53.83 -24.44 4.04
CA ALA A 774 54.38 -25.55 4.82
C ALA A 774 53.73 -26.89 4.41
N PRO A 775 54.51 -27.90 3.97
CA PRO A 775 53.97 -29.20 3.61
C PRO A 775 53.69 -30.01 4.88
N HIS A 776 52.52 -30.65 4.98
CA HIS A 776 52.24 -32.01 5.50
C HIS A 776 50.77 -32.16 5.92
N ALA A 777 49.93 -32.75 5.07
CA ALA A 777 49.06 -33.92 5.34
C ALA A 777 48.08 -34.14 4.17
N ARG A 778 47.75 -35.40 3.91
CA ARG A 778 47.27 -35.96 2.62
C ARG A 778 45.73 -36.03 2.49
N THR A 779 45.29 -36.05 1.21
CA THR A 779 43.96 -36.32 0.56
C THR A 779 42.89 -35.20 0.60
N PRO A 780 41.92 -35.07 -0.35
CA PRO A 780 41.63 -35.74 -1.64
C PRO A 780 41.53 -34.76 -2.86
N ARG A 781 42.45 -33.79 -3.02
CA ARG A 781 42.42 -32.81 -4.14
C ARG A 781 43.10 -33.26 -5.45
N GLN A 782 43.89 -34.34 -5.44
CA GLN A 782 44.65 -34.79 -6.62
C GLN A 782 43.84 -35.67 -7.59
N GLU A 783 42.80 -36.35 -7.13
CA GLU A 783 41.90 -37.13 -8.02
C GLU A 783 41.08 -36.18 -8.92
N THR A 784 40.61 -35.07 -8.35
CA THR A 784 39.83 -34.05 -9.05
C THR A 784 40.68 -33.26 -10.04
N GLY A 785 41.90 -32.85 -9.65
CA GLY A 785 42.83 -32.18 -10.55
C GLY A 785 43.23 -33.08 -11.73
N ARG A 786 43.45 -34.38 -11.47
CA ARG A 786 43.79 -35.34 -12.52
C ARG A 786 42.62 -35.62 -13.47
N ARG A 787 41.39 -35.72 -12.95
CA ARG A 787 40.17 -35.84 -13.79
C ARG A 787 39.91 -34.59 -14.61
N ILE A 788 40.13 -33.39 -14.06
CA ILE A 788 39.99 -32.12 -14.78
C ILE A 788 41.04 -32.03 -15.90
N ASP A 789 42.30 -32.41 -15.64
CA ASP A 789 43.34 -32.44 -16.67
C ASP A 789 43.10 -33.50 -17.75
N GLU A 790 42.53 -34.66 -17.40
CA GLU A 790 42.11 -35.68 -18.36
C GLU A 790 40.91 -35.22 -19.20
N LEU A 791 39.96 -34.49 -18.61
CA LEU A 791 38.82 -33.90 -19.31
C LEU A 791 39.27 -32.78 -20.27
N LEU A 792 40.16 -31.89 -19.81
CA LEU A 792 40.70 -30.80 -20.62
C LEU A 792 41.54 -31.32 -21.79
N ARG A 793 42.35 -32.39 -21.58
CA ARG A 793 43.06 -33.05 -22.68
C ARG A 793 42.11 -33.71 -23.68
N SER A 794 41.07 -34.40 -23.19
CA SER A 794 40.04 -35.00 -24.05
C SER A 794 39.31 -33.97 -24.91
N LEU A 795 38.92 -32.83 -24.32
CA LEU A 795 38.25 -31.73 -25.02
C LEU A 795 39.18 -31.02 -26.02
N THR A 796 40.46 -30.85 -25.66
CA THR A 796 41.45 -30.23 -26.54
C THR A 796 41.78 -31.13 -27.74
N ASP A 797 41.91 -32.45 -27.52
CA ASP A 797 42.08 -33.42 -28.60
C ASP A 797 40.85 -33.52 -29.50
N LYS A 798 39.64 -33.43 -28.93
CA LYS A 798 38.39 -33.41 -29.70
C LYS A 798 38.27 -32.14 -30.56
N ALA A 799 38.62 -30.98 -30.02
CA ALA A 799 38.65 -29.71 -30.75
C ALA A 799 39.77 -29.65 -31.81
N ARG A 800 40.85 -30.41 -31.63
CA ARG A 800 41.92 -30.55 -32.63
C ARG A 800 41.53 -31.50 -33.76
N ARG A 801 40.83 -32.61 -33.45
CA ARG A 801 40.26 -33.54 -34.45
C ARG A 801 39.16 -32.89 -35.28
N MET A 802 38.30 -32.07 -34.67
CA MET A 802 37.28 -31.29 -35.39
C MET A 802 37.93 -30.28 -36.36
N ARG A 803 39.00 -29.59 -35.94
CA ARG A 803 39.74 -28.66 -36.80
C ARG A 803 40.58 -29.33 -37.90
N GLN A 804 40.90 -30.62 -37.76
CA GLN A 804 41.59 -31.40 -38.79
C GLN A 804 40.64 -32.11 -39.75
N ALA A 805 39.34 -32.19 -39.44
CA ALA A 805 38.31 -32.71 -40.34
C ALA A 805 37.83 -31.66 -41.35
N ASP A 806 38.01 -30.35 -41.07
CA ASP A 806 37.63 -29.24 -41.95
C ASP A 806 38.74 -28.82 -42.93
N ALA A 807 39.77 -29.65 -43.12
CA ALA A 807 40.94 -29.29 -43.94
C ALA A 807 41.45 -30.43 -44.82
N VAL A 808 40.57 -31.15 -45.53
CA VAL A 808 40.89 -31.89 -46.78
C VAL A 808 39.66 -31.93 -47.70
N ASP A 809 39.89 -31.46 -48.92
CA ASP A 809 39.16 -31.60 -50.20
C ASP A 809 37.81 -30.87 -50.47
N ASP A 810 37.92 -30.08 -51.53
CA ASP A 810 36.94 -29.44 -52.41
C ASP A 810 36.10 -30.51 -53.18
N VAL A 811 35.04 -30.04 -53.84
CA VAL A 811 34.15 -30.70 -54.84
C VAL A 811 32.75 -31.14 -54.36
N ASP A 812 31.75 -30.35 -54.79
CA ASP A 812 30.33 -30.67 -55.07
C ASP A 812 29.63 -31.78 -54.24
N ASP A 813 28.92 -31.38 -53.17
CA ASP A 813 27.87 -32.21 -52.54
C ASP A 813 26.56 -31.39 -52.40
N PRO A 814 25.41 -31.81 -52.97
CA PRO A 814 24.16 -31.04 -52.95
C PRO A 814 23.43 -31.02 -51.58
N ALA A 815 24.11 -31.29 -50.47
CA ALA A 815 23.49 -31.44 -49.16
C ALA A 815 23.23 -30.11 -48.41
N THR A 816 23.80 -28.99 -48.86
CA THR A 816 23.66 -27.69 -48.20
C THR A 816 22.35 -26.96 -48.52
N ASP A 817 21.54 -27.47 -49.45
CA ASP A 817 20.27 -26.86 -49.87
C ASP A 817 19.02 -27.43 -49.16
N ARG A 818 19.19 -28.32 -48.17
CA ARG A 818 18.05 -28.90 -47.43
C ARG A 818 17.70 -28.23 -46.10
N PHE A 819 18.53 -27.33 -45.58
CA PHE A 819 18.19 -26.59 -44.35
C PHE A 819 17.30 -25.36 -44.58
N ALA A 820 17.29 -24.81 -45.80
CA ALA A 820 16.48 -23.64 -46.14
C ALA A 820 15.06 -24.00 -46.63
N ALA A 821 14.77 -25.29 -46.84
CA ALA A 821 13.49 -25.77 -47.37
C ALA A 821 12.77 -26.78 -46.46
N ALA A 822 13.33 -27.06 -45.27
CA ALA A 822 12.67 -27.91 -44.29
C ALA A 822 11.48 -27.18 -43.68
N THR A 823 10.33 -27.85 -43.65
CA THR A 823 9.14 -27.31 -42.99
C THR A 823 9.27 -27.40 -41.47
N ASP A 824 8.55 -26.55 -40.72
CA ASP A 824 8.65 -26.47 -39.26
C ASP A 824 8.47 -27.85 -38.59
N ASP A 825 7.59 -28.70 -39.12
CA ASP A 825 7.36 -30.06 -38.60
C ASP A 825 8.58 -30.99 -38.78
N GLU A 826 9.33 -30.87 -39.87
CA GLU A 826 10.56 -31.66 -40.10
C GLU A 826 11.71 -31.17 -39.21
N MET A 827 11.72 -29.88 -38.87
CA MET A 827 12.65 -29.29 -37.88
C MET A 827 12.35 -29.76 -36.46
N PHE A 828 11.07 -29.86 -36.09
CA PHE A 828 10.66 -30.40 -34.79
C PHE A 828 10.98 -31.89 -34.66
N GLU A 829 10.76 -32.70 -35.70
CA GLU A 829 11.09 -34.13 -35.69
C GLU A 829 12.62 -34.36 -35.58
N LEU A 830 13.44 -33.47 -36.15
CA LEU A 830 14.90 -33.50 -36.03
C LEU A 830 15.40 -33.11 -34.63
N LEU A 831 14.70 -32.21 -33.95
CA LEU A 831 15.01 -31.79 -32.57
C LEU A 831 14.57 -32.83 -31.55
N GLU A 832 13.40 -33.44 -31.74
CA GLU A 832 12.88 -34.54 -30.90
C GLU A 832 13.81 -35.75 -30.96
N LYS A 833 14.28 -36.10 -32.17
CA LYS A 833 15.19 -37.24 -32.40
C LYS A 833 16.61 -37.01 -31.88
N ARG A 834 17.04 -35.76 -31.70
CA ARG A 834 18.41 -35.40 -31.28
C ARG A 834 18.53 -35.04 -29.80
N PHE A 835 17.46 -34.55 -29.19
CA PHE A 835 17.47 -34.10 -27.80
C PHE A 835 16.43 -34.79 -26.90
N GLY A 836 15.48 -35.56 -27.47
CA GLY A 836 14.57 -36.41 -26.70
C GLY A 836 13.67 -35.66 -25.71
N ILE A 837 13.28 -34.43 -26.04
CA ILE A 837 12.42 -33.58 -25.20
C ILE A 837 11.02 -33.59 -25.83
N SER A 838 10.07 -34.23 -25.15
CA SER A 838 8.63 -34.06 -25.39
C SER A 838 8.07 -32.94 -24.52
#